data_AF-A0A2E3Q2H4-F1
#
_entry.id   AF-A0A2E3Q2H4-F1
#
_cell.length_a   1.000
_cell.length_b   1.000
_cell.length_c   1.000
_cell.angle_alpha   90.00
_cell.angle_beta   90.00
_cell.angle_gamma   90.00
#
_symmetry.space_group_name_H-M   'P 1'
#
loop_
_entity.id
_entity.type
_entity.pdbx_description
1 polymer ?
#
loop_
_entity_poly.entity_id
_entity_poly.type
_entity_poly.pdbx_seq_one_letter_code
_entity_poly.pdbx_strand_id
1 'polypeptide(L)'
;MDHRRIPSSQPRISTRTGISSPLSFNLGRPQATMAFSGNALHASSPPLETFIMLKIVTTVTLAVLACSGAHAAQPEIIAGPVTIPGSVHQYYLLSPSNVSEADEAAAALGGRLVSFESNQELVSVREALSSWNDIPRYCWIGLSDGTTEGDWRWATGESRLFTSWENGFPTDSPRRNHAYMSPNGRWKDADGDQAIDGEIQLHSIVEVGDVDCNSNFYPDDIDILDGESLDLDGDGVPDECQSVDCDGNGRPDAVEILLNPWQDCNDDGVIDTCGAIENPKTDCNGNLLDDACESPDASGFLVTYYTFSDLATPIRSRIEQEVNLDIGDGEPWVGAGFSNFAARWMGELDAPYTGFYSFWINSDDGIRLSIDGEMLIDDWRDHSPEEVATGVFLTAGRHSFTLEWFDNYGGALCVLEWKPPFGDREILPGSSMRPYIDCDLDGQSDGCQLAQDPSLDCNANGRLDVCEADAVDCDGDGVFDWCELEANDCNADGVPDDCELADGAADCQGDGILDDCQVGDVETYMVDDGVPEYGVRAAGTYMAWLQHVQIRESHARAVAIEVDFVFAAVGRPARVCLWRDPDGDGDPRDAELVHRVYTQVVSNEAGVRDRVLLPPIDLGPSGGSYFIGAMMAGVTEEDFPAALDATTAYAGGSWIIGSELPLDPDDLDGEGVIEFNRLDSLGPGVWWSNWILRFDYETSTGDCDNDGVPDICQILDGDLLDLDGNGIADACEDCDGDGVVDACELTCAGDCGSIWDTGCGQSVDCNGDGIPDDCQNAFNGLTDCDGNGAPDACEPAILDCDGNGILDSCEIAEGTAEDCNLDGVIDDCQMGGHPGYRIDTGYVSDNYGFGGGGDTWWAVQYDVGPGGGMIDHIEVAVGDLGLGGVVEIGLMADPNQDRSPDDMIPLRTITLEPAGPNQPGQGAPVLTRFDFDPIEIGPTGTSFFVAAHVAMVEPLLPTVADTIVFEGRSFMGRGGSLGDITASYSLGGLGVAGEWIMRAGLEGDPPLYDCNENLQLDECDIAAGISQDGDLDGRPDECEPICPADYDGDGIVSGSDLGQFLLAWNQSNASADLNGDGLVDGQDFGVFLVMWGPC
;
A
#
# COMPACT_ATOMS: atom_id res chain seq x y z
N MET A 1 -55.48 -21.82 32.41
CA MET A 1 -56.69 -22.68 32.50
C MET A 1 -57.10 -23.12 31.10
N ASP A 2 -57.88 -24.19 30.99
CA ASP A 2 -58.11 -25.03 29.81
C ASP A 2 -58.33 -24.43 28.40
N HIS A 3 -57.81 -25.19 27.44
CA HIS A 3 -58.11 -25.32 26.01
C HIS A 3 -59.54 -24.98 25.50
N ARG A 4 -59.67 -24.44 24.25
CA ARG A 4 -60.16 -25.19 23.03
C ARG A 4 -60.48 -24.32 21.77
N ARG A 5 -59.64 -24.44 20.73
CA ARG A 5 -59.90 -24.63 19.28
C ARG A 5 -61.09 -23.94 18.51
N ILE A 6 -60.73 -23.21 17.41
CA ILE A 6 -61.24 -23.32 16.00
C ILE A 6 -62.66 -22.71 15.70
N PRO A 7 -63.06 -22.23 14.46
CA PRO A 7 -62.46 -22.29 13.09
C PRO A 7 -62.41 -21.01 12.17
N SER A 8 -61.43 -20.99 11.25
CA SER A 8 -61.44 -20.62 9.79
C SER A 8 -62.30 -19.51 9.16
N SER A 9 -61.75 -18.83 8.14
CA SER A 9 -62.32 -18.84 6.76
C SER A 9 -61.28 -18.49 5.66
N GLN A 10 -61.51 -18.91 4.40
CA GLN A 10 -60.66 -18.64 3.22
C GLN A 10 -61.49 -18.64 1.93
N PRO A 11 -61.16 -17.80 0.92
CA PRO A 11 -61.41 -18.13 -0.50
C PRO A 11 -60.27 -17.68 -1.47
N ARG A 12 -60.18 -18.07 -2.75
CA ARG A 12 -60.38 -19.36 -3.47
C ARG A 12 -60.18 -19.15 -5.00
N ILE A 13 -59.75 -20.20 -5.74
CA ILE A 13 -60.03 -20.45 -7.20
C ILE A 13 -59.23 -19.54 -8.20
N SER A 14 -58.75 -19.95 -9.39
CA SER A 14 -58.96 -21.17 -10.22
C SER A 14 -57.73 -21.62 -11.06
N THR A 15 -57.85 -22.72 -11.80
CA THR A 15 -56.84 -23.40 -12.66
C THR A 15 -57.18 -23.39 -14.16
N ARG A 16 -56.20 -23.65 -15.07
CA ARG A 16 -56.27 -24.78 -16.06
C ARG A 16 -55.06 -25.04 -17.01
N THR A 17 -54.74 -26.33 -17.12
CA THR A 17 -54.08 -27.16 -18.18
C THR A 17 -54.32 -26.78 -19.66
N GLY A 18 -53.52 -27.19 -20.67
CA GLY A 18 -52.29 -28.03 -20.74
C GLY A 18 -52.17 -28.88 -22.05
N ILE A 19 -51.15 -29.77 -22.14
CA ILE A 19 -50.97 -30.95 -23.06
C ILE A 19 -50.37 -30.75 -24.49
N SER A 20 -49.24 -31.42 -24.80
CA SER A 20 -49.05 -32.30 -26.00
C SER A 20 -47.69 -33.07 -25.98
N SER A 21 -47.53 -34.11 -26.84
CA SER A 21 -46.38 -35.05 -26.97
C SER A 21 -46.56 -35.89 -28.28
N PRO A 22 -45.79 -36.97 -28.61
CA PRO A 22 -44.34 -37.29 -28.50
C PRO A 22 -43.74 -37.81 -29.85
N LEU A 23 -42.47 -38.25 -29.90
CA LEU A 23 -41.96 -39.38 -30.74
C LEU A 23 -40.53 -39.84 -30.32
N SER A 24 -40.01 -40.98 -30.80
CA SER A 24 -38.94 -41.72 -30.07
C SER A 24 -38.06 -42.70 -30.90
N PHE A 25 -36.95 -43.13 -30.24
CA PHE A 25 -36.01 -44.25 -30.55
C PHE A 25 -34.96 -44.03 -31.67
N ASN A 26 -33.71 -44.52 -31.56
CA ASN A 26 -33.02 -45.42 -30.59
C ASN A 26 -31.48 -45.10 -30.60
N LEU A 27 -30.54 -45.62 -29.78
CA LEU A 27 -30.41 -46.71 -28.78
C LEU A 27 -29.16 -46.39 -27.89
N GLY A 28 -28.74 -47.22 -26.91
CA GLY A 28 -27.27 -47.45 -26.76
C GLY A 28 -26.50 -47.63 -25.42
N ARG A 29 -27.09 -48.01 -24.27
CA ARG A 29 -26.38 -48.49 -23.04
C ARG A 29 -25.57 -47.46 -22.16
N PRO A 30 -25.28 -47.78 -20.87
CA PRO A 30 -25.31 -46.72 -19.82
C PRO A 30 -24.29 -46.78 -18.63
N GLN A 31 -24.31 -45.70 -17.82
CA GLN A 31 -24.22 -45.67 -16.33
C GLN A 31 -22.89 -46.00 -15.59
N ALA A 32 -22.61 -45.44 -14.40
CA ALA A 32 -23.31 -44.39 -13.61
C ALA A 32 -22.40 -43.71 -12.56
N THR A 33 -22.69 -42.44 -12.25
CA THR A 33 -22.38 -41.78 -10.97
C THR A 33 -23.43 -40.69 -10.71
N MET A 34 -23.98 -40.58 -9.48
CA MET A 34 -24.42 -39.35 -8.78
C MET A 34 -25.46 -39.58 -7.65
N ALA A 35 -25.38 -38.70 -6.64
CA ALA A 35 -26.43 -38.14 -5.78
C ALA A 35 -27.16 -38.99 -4.70
N PHE A 36 -26.80 -38.68 -3.44
CA PHE A 36 -27.65 -38.25 -2.32
C PHE A 36 -29.04 -38.87 -2.08
N SER A 37 -29.22 -39.38 -0.85
CA SER A 37 -30.23 -38.89 0.11
C SER A 37 -29.89 -39.37 1.53
N GLY A 38 -30.12 -38.56 2.56
CA GLY A 38 -29.88 -38.95 3.95
C GLY A 38 -31.14 -38.87 4.82
N ASN A 39 -31.21 -39.70 5.87
CA ASN A 39 -31.60 -39.27 7.23
C ASN A 39 -31.65 -40.41 8.27
N ALA A 40 -31.53 -39.99 9.54
CA ALA A 40 -32.05 -40.61 10.76
C ALA A 40 -31.28 -41.76 11.48
N LEU A 41 -30.51 -41.34 12.49
CA LEU A 41 -30.64 -41.71 13.92
C LEU A 41 -30.22 -43.11 14.46
N HIS A 42 -29.33 -43.02 15.47
CA HIS A 42 -29.27 -43.79 16.72
C HIS A 42 -28.87 -45.28 16.75
N ALA A 43 -27.71 -45.49 17.42
CA ALA A 43 -27.55 -46.25 18.66
C ALA A 43 -27.05 -47.72 18.65
N SER A 44 -25.96 -47.89 19.44
CA SER A 44 -25.63 -49.03 20.32
C SER A 44 -25.18 -50.38 19.71
N SER A 45 -23.86 -50.63 19.87
CA SER A 45 -23.22 -51.86 20.42
C SER A 45 -23.71 -53.27 20.02
N PRO A 46 -22.77 -54.18 19.71
CA PRO A 46 -22.53 -55.28 20.68
C PRO A 46 -21.04 -55.68 20.87
N PRO A 47 -20.70 -56.42 21.94
CA PRO A 47 -19.32 -56.76 22.32
C PRO A 47 -18.91 -58.23 22.08
N LEU A 48 -17.67 -58.59 22.46
CA LEU A 48 -17.12 -59.92 22.84
C LEU A 48 -17.59 -61.20 22.11
N GLU A 49 -16.64 -62.06 21.67
CA GLU A 49 -16.43 -63.37 22.34
C GLU A 49 -15.14 -64.12 21.95
N THR A 50 -14.79 -65.12 22.77
CA THR A 50 -13.53 -65.88 22.81
C THR A 50 -13.64 -67.26 22.12
N PHE A 51 -12.58 -67.71 21.41
CA PHE A 51 -12.24 -69.09 20.98
C PHE A 51 -13.36 -70.14 20.72
N ILE A 52 -13.32 -70.82 19.55
CA ILE A 52 -13.08 -72.30 19.42
C ILE A 52 -13.10 -72.80 17.95
N MET A 53 -12.26 -73.81 17.67
CA MET A 53 -12.18 -74.64 16.45
C MET A 53 -13.56 -75.05 15.83
N LEU A 54 -13.73 -75.26 14.51
CA LEU A 54 -13.20 -76.43 13.76
C LEU A 54 -13.71 -76.49 12.29
N LYS A 55 -12.80 -76.62 11.31
CA LYS A 55 -12.89 -77.24 9.95
C LYS A 55 -14.25 -77.27 9.16
N ILE A 56 -14.23 -76.91 7.86
CA ILE A 56 -14.31 -77.87 6.71
C ILE A 56 -14.28 -77.15 5.31
N VAL A 57 -13.34 -77.60 4.47
CA VAL A 57 -13.34 -77.83 2.98
C VAL A 57 -14.64 -77.46 2.20
N THR A 58 -14.66 -76.89 0.97
CA THR A 58 -13.84 -77.18 -0.23
C THR A 58 -13.98 -76.16 -1.38
N THR A 59 -12.87 -75.83 -2.06
CA THR A 59 -12.64 -75.36 -3.47
C THR A 59 -13.79 -75.04 -4.45
N VAL A 60 -13.55 -74.01 -5.29
CA VAL A 60 -13.68 -74.07 -6.78
C VAL A 60 -12.53 -73.26 -7.43
N THR A 61 -12.07 -73.65 -8.63
CA THR A 61 -10.97 -73.04 -9.41
C THR A 61 -11.47 -72.60 -10.81
N LEU A 62 -10.75 -71.91 -11.71
CA LEU A 62 -9.34 -71.50 -11.93
C LEU A 62 -9.42 -70.15 -12.76
N ALA A 63 -8.40 -69.36 -13.17
CA ALA A 63 -6.94 -69.48 -13.27
C ALA A 63 -6.26 -68.09 -13.44
N VAL A 64 -4.94 -68.01 -13.17
CA VAL A 64 -3.99 -67.06 -13.80
C VAL A 64 -2.79 -67.86 -14.34
N LEU A 65 -1.99 -67.29 -15.25
CA LEU A 65 -1.01 -68.00 -16.08
C LEU A 65 0.10 -68.72 -15.29
N ALA A 66 0.40 -69.95 -15.70
CA ALA A 66 1.64 -70.61 -15.33
C ALA A 66 2.80 -70.08 -16.20
N CYS A 67 3.86 -69.55 -15.57
CA CYS A 67 5.17 -69.47 -16.19
C CYS A 67 5.97 -70.71 -15.78
N SER A 68 6.48 -71.48 -16.75
CA SER A 68 7.08 -72.80 -16.52
C SER A 68 8.54 -72.74 -16.06
N GLY A 69 8.82 -72.01 -14.98
CA GLY A 69 10.10 -72.07 -14.28
C GLY A 69 10.09 -73.20 -13.24
N ALA A 70 10.94 -74.21 -13.43
CA ALA A 70 11.17 -75.21 -12.40
C ALA A 70 12.11 -74.61 -11.34
N HIS A 71 11.54 -73.98 -10.31
CA HIS A 71 12.29 -73.73 -9.07
C HIS A 71 12.70 -75.08 -8.47
N ALA A 72 13.93 -75.15 -7.96
CA ALA A 72 14.28 -76.18 -6.98
C ALA A 72 13.40 -75.99 -5.73
N ALA A 73 13.15 -77.07 -5.01
CA ALA A 73 12.52 -76.93 -3.69
C ALA A 73 13.57 -76.34 -2.75
N GLN A 74 13.29 -75.17 -2.17
CA GLN A 74 14.11 -74.60 -1.10
C GLN A 74 14.24 -75.64 0.04
N PRO A 75 15.42 -75.82 0.65
CA PRO A 75 15.66 -76.90 1.59
C PRO A 75 14.77 -76.80 2.85
N GLU A 76 14.05 -77.88 3.13
CA GLU A 76 13.11 -77.96 4.26
C GLU A 76 13.85 -77.99 5.62
N ILE A 77 13.27 -77.38 6.66
CA ILE A 77 13.75 -77.50 8.05
C ILE A 77 13.61 -78.95 8.53
N ILE A 78 14.72 -79.57 8.93
CA ILE A 78 14.77 -80.91 9.53
C ILE A 78 14.71 -80.85 11.07
N ALA A 79 15.34 -79.84 11.67
CA ALA A 79 15.28 -79.55 13.10
C ALA A 79 15.45 -78.05 13.34
N GLY A 80 14.84 -77.53 14.40
CA GLY A 80 14.84 -76.10 14.72
C GLY A 80 13.45 -75.60 15.14
N PRO A 81 13.34 -74.44 15.81
CA PRO A 81 14.47 -73.72 16.40
C PRO A 81 15.11 -74.52 17.55
N VAL A 82 16.41 -74.34 17.74
CA VAL A 82 17.16 -74.85 18.90
C VAL A 82 18.04 -73.73 19.45
N THR A 83 17.66 -73.13 20.57
CA THR A 83 18.51 -72.24 21.35
C THR A 83 19.60 -73.04 22.08
N ILE A 84 20.78 -72.46 22.26
CA ILE A 84 21.94 -73.11 22.87
C ILE A 84 22.28 -72.44 24.21
N PRO A 85 22.61 -73.19 25.29
CA PRO A 85 23.02 -72.58 26.54
C PRO A 85 24.31 -71.75 26.38
N GLY A 86 24.19 -70.42 26.47
CA GLY A 86 25.28 -69.48 26.19
C GLY A 86 25.41 -69.11 24.70
N SER A 87 24.28 -68.97 24.00
CA SER A 87 24.13 -68.22 22.75
C SER A 87 22.65 -67.84 22.62
N VAL A 88 22.40 -66.62 22.16
CA VAL A 88 21.07 -66.02 22.06
C VAL A 88 20.33 -66.44 20.78
N HIS A 89 21.08 -66.97 19.79
CA HIS A 89 20.57 -67.32 18.47
C HIS A 89 19.68 -68.59 18.45
N GLN A 90 18.72 -68.60 17.53
CA GLN A 90 17.91 -69.77 17.19
C GLN A 90 18.52 -70.54 16.02
N TYR A 91 19.04 -71.73 16.30
CA TYR A 91 19.68 -72.56 15.29
C TYR A 91 18.71 -73.53 14.59
N TYR A 92 18.85 -73.65 13.27
CA TYR A 92 18.07 -74.55 12.41
C TYR A 92 18.98 -75.46 11.59
N LEU A 93 18.60 -76.73 11.45
CA LEU A 93 19.21 -77.70 10.53
C LEU A 93 18.30 -77.86 9.31
N LEU A 94 18.80 -77.52 8.13
CA LEU A 94 18.07 -77.69 6.87
C LEU A 94 18.40 -79.01 6.16
N SER A 95 17.52 -79.42 5.26
CA SER A 95 17.72 -80.57 4.36
C SER A 95 18.84 -80.33 3.34
N PRO A 96 19.40 -81.38 2.70
CA PRO A 96 20.57 -81.22 1.86
C PRO A 96 20.40 -80.30 0.65
N SER A 97 21.30 -79.35 0.48
CA SER A 97 21.28 -78.34 -0.58
C SER A 97 22.68 -77.98 -1.07
N ASN A 98 22.78 -77.33 -2.23
CA ASN A 98 24.02 -76.62 -2.58
C ASN A 98 24.13 -75.34 -1.73
N VAL A 99 25.31 -74.71 -1.71
CA VAL A 99 25.54 -73.53 -0.83
C VAL A 99 24.67 -72.32 -1.19
N SER A 100 24.37 -72.08 -2.48
CA SER A 100 23.48 -70.97 -2.89
C SER A 100 22.03 -71.20 -2.45
N GLU A 101 21.54 -72.43 -2.53
CA GLU A 101 20.23 -72.84 -1.97
C GLU A 101 20.23 -72.77 -0.42
N ALA A 102 21.40 -72.92 0.21
CA ALA A 102 21.55 -72.83 1.66
C ALA A 102 21.51 -71.37 2.13
N ASP A 103 22.21 -70.46 1.45
CA ASP A 103 22.23 -69.03 1.70
C ASP A 103 20.84 -68.39 1.42
N GLU A 104 20.18 -68.76 0.31
CA GLU A 104 18.80 -68.32 0.02
C GLU A 104 17.81 -68.74 1.10
N ALA A 105 17.90 -69.99 1.58
CA ALA A 105 17.02 -70.49 2.63
C ALA A 105 17.35 -69.93 4.02
N ALA A 106 18.62 -69.56 4.28
CA ALA A 106 19.01 -68.86 5.49
C ALA A 106 18.39 -67.46 5.53
N ALA A 107 18.56 -66.68 4.45
CA ALA A 107 17.97 -65.34 4.32
C ALA A 107 16.43 -65.38 4.37
N ALA A 108 15.81 -66.41 3.81
CA ALA A 108 14.35 -66.62 3.88
C ALA A 108 13.83 -66.98 5.30
N LEU A 109 14.71 -67.28 6.25
CA LEU A 109 14.41 -67.46 7.67
C LEU A 109 14.78 -66.23 8.53
N GLY A 110 15.23 -65.13 7.91
CA GLY A 110 15.73 -63.96 8.64
C GLY A 110 17.11 -64.17 9.26
N GLY A 111 17.93 -65.06 8.70
CA GLY A 111 19.22 -65.44 9.27
C GLY A 111 20.31 -65.73 8.23
N ARG A 112 21.40 -66.33 8.67
CA ARG A 112 22.60 -66.64 7.85
C ARG A 112 23.09 -68.06 8.08
N LEU A 113 24.04 -68.53 7.26
CA LEU A 113 24.76 -69.77 7.56
C LEU A 113 25.69 -69.56 8.75
N VAL A 114 25.62 -70.48 9.70
CA VAL A 114 26.21 -70.37 11.05
C VAL A 114 27.68 -69.93 11.05
N SER A 115 28.00 -68.94 11.90
CA SER A 115 29.38 -68.58 12.23
C SER A 115 29.91 -69.43 13.39
N PHE A 116 31.15 -69.19 13.86
CA PHE A 116 31.68 -69.87 15.05
C PHE A 116 32.76 -69.01 15.70
N GLU A 117 32.39 -68.36 16.80
CA GLU A 117 33.27 -67.53 17.63
C GLU A 117 34.16 -68.39 18.55
N SER A 118 33.67 -69.56 18.99
CA SER A 118 34.32 -70.36 20.02
C SER A 118 34.31 -71.87 19.79
N ASN A 119 35.27 -72.57 20.42
CA ASN A 119 35.24 -74.03 20.48
C ASN A 119 34.07 -74.56 21.35
N GLN A 120 33.48 -73.74 22.21
CA GLN A 120 32.41 -74.17 23.12
C GLN A 120 31.07 -74.20 22.38
N GLU A 121 30.73 -73.12 21.69
CA GLU A 121 29.52 -73.02 20.87
C GLU A 121 29.57 -73.98 19.67
N LEU A 122 30.71 -74.10 18.97
CA LEU A 122 30.91 -75.15 17.94
C LEU A 122 30.61 -76.58 18.45
N VAL A 123 30.98 -76.89 19.70
CA VAL A 123 30.68 -78.20 20.30
C VAL A 123 29.18 -78.36 20.56
N SER A 124 28.53 -77.31 21.08
CA SER A 124 27.08 -77.28 21.32
C SER A 124 26.27 -77.42 20.02
N VAL A 125 26.53 -76.58 19.01
CA VAL A 125 25.85 -76.59 17.69
C VAL A 125 26.02 -77.96 17.01
N ARG A 126 27.23 -78.54 17.07
CA ARG A 126 27.51 -79.86 16.52
C ARG A 126 26.70 -80.97 17.19
N GLU A 127 26.58 -80.93 18.52
CA GLU A 127 25.85 -81.96 19.27
C GLU A 127 24.33 -81.80 19.16
N ALA A 128 23.82 -80.57 19.09
CA ALA A 128 22.41 -80.27 18.89
C ALA A 128 21.91 -80.62 17.47
N LEU A 129 22.62 -80.17 16.42
CA LEU A 129 22.14 -80.18 15.03
C LEU A 129 22.91 -81.13 14.10
N SER A 130 24.24 -80.98 13.99
CA SER A 130 25.04 -81.88 13.12
C SER A 130 24.91 -83.36 13.54
N SER A 131 24.61 -83.63 14.82
CA SER A 131 24.39 -84.96 15.38
C SER A 131 22.91 -85.32 15.63
N TRP A 132 21.96 -84.49 15.19
CA TRP A 132 20.54 -84.59 15.59
C TRP A 132 19.92 -85.97 15.30
N ASN A 133 19.22 -86.53 16.30
CA ASN A 133 18.70 -87.91 16.32
C ASN A 133 19.78 -89.00 16.11
N ASP A 134 20.96 -88.83 16.70
CA ASP A 134 22.14 -89.72 16.59
C ASP A 134 22.66 -89.94 15.15
N ILE A 135 22.26 -89.08 14.20
CA ILE A 135 22.67 -89.16 12.79
C ILE A 135 23.76 -88.11 12.51
N PRO A 136 25.02 -88.53 12.22
CA PRO A 136 26.11 -87.61 11.93
C PRO A 136 25.98 -86.99 10.52
N ARG A 137 25.91 -85.66 10.44
CA ARG A 137 25.75 -84.89 9.19
C ARG A 137 26.93 -83.96 8.93
N TYR A 138 27.28 -83.84 7.65
CA TYR A 138 28.14 -82.77 7.16
C TYR A 138 27.24 -81.57 6.85
N CYS A 139 27.64 -80.37 7.27
CA CYS A 139 26.81 -79.16 7.17
C CYS A 139 27.62 -77.99 6.59
N TRP A 140 27.00 -77.21 5.69
CA TRP A 140 27.46 -75.87 5.33
C TRP A 140 27.48 -74.94 6.55
N ILE A 141 28.43 -74.01 6.55
CA ILE A 141 28.66 -72.98 7.57
C ILE A 141 29.08 -71.69 6.86
N GLY A 142 28.93 -70.51 7.49
CA GLY A 142 29.07 -69.21 6.81
C GLY A 142 30.48 -68.79 6.39
N LEU A 143 31.50 -69.65 6.51
CA LEU A 143 32.89 -69.30 6.23
C LEU A 143 33.23 -69.49 4.74
N SER A 144 33.64 -68.41 4.06
CA SER A 144 33.97 -68.41 2.63
C SER A 144 35.13 -67.48 2.28
N ASP A 145 35.99 -67.84 1.31
CA ASP A 145 37.04 -66.95 0.77
C ASP A 145 36.74 -66.47 -0.66
N GLY A 146 35.51 -66.68 -1.14
CA GLY A 146 35.11 -66.37 -2.52
C GLY A 146 35.20 -64.90 -2.96
N THR A 147 35.46 -63.98 -2.03
CA THR A 147 35.74 -62.56 -2.33
C THR A 147 37.24 -62.28 -2.54
N THR A 148 38.15 -63.09 -1.96
CA THR A 148 39.61 -62.98 -2.09
C THR A 148 40.26 -64.31 -1.70
N GLU A 149 40.85 -65.01 -2.67
CA GLU A 149 41.53 -66.31 -2.50
C GLU A 149 42.41 -66.37 -1.24
N GLY A 150 42.13 -67.32 -0.36
CA GLY A 150 42.84 -67.55 0.89
C GLY A 150 42.40 -66.67 2.07
N ASP A 151 41.55 -65.65 1.85
CA ASP A 151 41.02 -64.78 2.91
C ASP A 151 39.59 -65.15 3.32
N TRP A 152 39.48 -66.27 4.03
CA TRP A 152 38.23 -66.84 4.55
C TRP A 152 37.50 -65.92 5.54
N ARG A 153 36.30 -65.45 5.25
CA ARG A 153 35.48 -64.58 6.12
C ARG A 153 34.13 -65.23 6.42
N TRP A 154 33.55 -64.92 7.58
CA TRP A 154 32.18 -65.30 7.91
C TRP A 154 31.16 -64.48 7.11
N ALA A 155 29.96 -65.03 6.89
CA ALA A 155 28.87 -64.39 6.15
C ALA A 155 28.21 -63.20 6.90
N THR A 156 28.53 -63.06 8.19
CA THR A 156 28.24 -61.93 9.08
C THR A 156 29.24 -60.79 8.87
N GLY A 157 30.55 -61.09 8.87
CA GLY A 157 31.64 -60.13 8.68
C GLY A 157 32.69 -60.12 9.81
N GLU A 158 32.37 -60.80 10.92
CA GLU A 158 33.17 -61.03 12.15
C GLU A 158 34.69 -61.23 11.97
N SER A 159 35.44 -60.89 13.02
CA SER A 159 36.89 -61.12 13.08
C SER A 159 37.24 -62.54 13.57
N ARG A 160 38.12 -63.25 12.84
CA ARG A 160 38.48 -64.66 13.11
C ARG A 160 39.34 -64.84 14.37
N LEU A 161 38.73 -64.89 15.54
CA LEU A 161 39.39 -65.26 16.80
C LEU A 161 39.58 -66.79 16.95
N PHE A 162 38.73 -67.60 16.32
CA PHE A 162 38.74 -69.06 16.39
C PHE A 162 38.78 -69.73 15.00
N THR A 163 39.37 -70.94 14.91
CA THR A 163 39.28 -71.81 13.71
C THR A 163 39.32 -73.31 14.04
N SER A 164 38.61 -74.14 13.26
CA SER A 164 38.58 -75.61 13.42
C SER A 164 38.93 -76.43 12.16
N TRP A 165 39.69 -75.86 11.22
CA TRP A 165 40.16 -76.53 9.98
C TRP A 165 40.75 -77.93 10.21
N GLU A 166 40.39 -78.93 9.39
CA GLU A 166 41.04 -80.25 9.45
C GLU A 166 42.50 -80.17 8.98
N ASN A 167 43.35 -81.07 9.47
CA ASN A 167 44.79 -81.04 9.17
C ASN A 167 45.06 -81.24 7.66
N GLY A 168 45.54 -80.18 7.00
CA GLY A 168 45.73 -80.12 5.54
C GLY A 168 44.72 -79.24 4.81
N PHE A 169 43.84 -78.53 5.53
CA PHE A 169 42.84 -77.59 5.02
C PHE A 169 43.03 -76.19 5.65
N PRO A 170 42.55 -75.10 5.00
CA PRO A 170 42.02 -75.07 3.62
C PRO A 170 43.11 -75.41 2.58
N THR A 171 42.71 -75.73 1.35
CA THR A 171 43.64 -76.06 0.26
C THR A 171 43.85 -74.87 -0.68
N ASP A 172 45.01 -74.82 -1.32
CA ASP A 172 45.42 -73.79 -2.29
C ASP A 172 44.72 -74.05 -3.65
N SER A 173 43.40 -73.89 -3.69
CA SER A 173 42.52 -74.39 -4.74
C SER A 173 41.42 -73.38 -5.13
N PRO A 174 41.62 -72.57 -6.21
CA PRO A 174 40.79 -71.40 -6.56
C PRO A 174 39.45 -71.75 -7.22
N ARG A 175 38.66 -72.53 -6.48
CA ARG A 175 37.31 -73.05 -6.74
C ARG A 175 36.59 -73.46 -5.45
N ARG A 176 37.33 -73.71 -4.37
CA ARG A 176 36.82 -74.33 -3.13
C ARG A 176 36.40 -73.27 -2.12
N ASN A 177 35.58 -72.34 -2.58
CA ASN A 177 35.43 -71.03 -1.95
C ASN A 177 34.55 -71.03 -0.68
N HIS A 178 34.00 -72.19 -0.28
CA HIS A 178 33.01 -72.34 0.79
C HIS A 178 33.42 -73.44 1.77
N ALA A 179 33.19 -73.24 3.06
CA ALA A 179 33.54 -74.21 4.10
C ALA A 179 32.35 -75.08 4.49
N TYR A 180 32.63 -76.31 4.88
CA TYR A 180 31.66 -77.18 5.54
C TYR A 180 32.26 -77.80 6.81
N MET A 181 31.41 -77.97 7.83
CA MET A 181 31.73 -78.71 9.04
C MET A 181 31.42 -80.20 8.86
N SER A 182 32.38 -81.07 9.20
CA SER A 182 32.16 -82.51 9.32
C SER A 182 31.68 -82.90 10.73
N PRO A 183 31.02 -84.07 10.92
CA PRO A 183 30.35 -84.46 12.19
C PRO A 183 31.21 -84.51 13.46
N ASN A 184 32.54 -84.37 13.34
CA ASN A 184 33.48 -84.27 14.45
C ASN A 184 33.73 -82.82 14.93
N GLY A 185 33.23 -81.81 14.20
CA GLY A 185 33.48 -80.39 14.45
C GLY A 185 34.72 -79.83 13.74
N ARG A 186 35.22 -80.47 12.66
CA ARG A 186 36.33 -79.95 11.84
C ARG A 186 35.84 -79.41 10.51
N TRP A 187 36.49 -78.36 10.01
CA TRP A 187 36.10 -77.67 8.77
C TRP A 187 36.96 -78.09 7.58
N LYS A 188 36.38 -78.06 6.38
CA LYS A 188 37.04 -78.33 5.10
C LYS A 188 36.48 -77.42 4.01
N ASP A 189 37.27 -77.26 2.95
CA ASP A 189 36.92 -76.47 1.78
C ASP A 189 36.13 -77.31 0.73
N ALA A 190 35.23 -76.66 0.00
CA ALA A 190 34.40 -77.32 -1.01
C ALA A 190 33.98 -76.39 -2.15
N ASP A 191 33.73 -77.00 -3.30
CA ASP A 191 33.37 -76.36 -4.57
C ASP A 191 31.88 -75.91 -4.64
N GLY A 192 31.17 -75.79 -3.51
CA GLY A 192 29.77 -75.35 -3.39
C GLY A 192 28.67 -76.39 -3.66
N ASP A 193 29.02 -77.56 -4.22
CA ASP A 193 28.07 -78.62 -4.62
C ASP A 193 27.33 -79.31 -3.45
N GLN A 194 26.05 -79.67 -3.66
CA GLN A 194 25.15 -80.37 -2.70
C GLN A 194 25.71 -81.69 -2.12
N ALA A 195 26.73 -82.30 -2.74
CA ALA A 195 27.32 -83.53 -2.23
C ALA A 195 28.83 -83.67 -2.53
N ILE A 196 29.60 -83.99 -1.49
CA ILE A 196 31.03 -84.28 -1.59
C ILE A 196 31.23 -85.62 -2.31
N ASP A 197 32.08 -85.62 -3.33
CA ASP A 197 32.35 -86.75 -4.24
C ASP A 197 31.09 -87.40 -4.87
N GLY A 198 29.94 -86.72 -4.81
CA GLY A 198 28.64 -87.25 -5.26
C GLY A 198 28.00 -88.30 -4.33
N GLU A 199 28.62 -88.66 -3.21
CA GLU A 199 28.09 -89.67 -2.26
C GLU A 199 27.67 -89.09 -0.90
N ILE A 200 28.31 -88.01 -0.42
CA ILE A 200 28.05 -87.45 0.92
C ILE A 200 27.24 -86.15 0.80
N GLN A 201 25.95 -86.23 1.11
CA GLN A 201 25.02 -85.10 1.08
C GLN A 201 25.33 -84.05 2.16
N LEU A 202 25.49 -82.79 1.75
CA LEU A 202 25.71 -81.65 2.64
C LEU A 202 24.37 -81.03 3.05
N HIS A 203 24.11 -80.99 4.35
CA HIS A 203 23.02 -80.23 4.97
C HIS A 203 23.49 -78.79 5.20
N SER A 204 22.64 -77.96 5.83
CA SER A 204 22.99 -76.58 6.19
C SER A 204 22.62 -76.33 7.64
N ILE A 205 23.43 -75.58 8.38
CA ILE A 205 23.03 -75.03 9.68
C ILE A 205 22.85 -73.53 9.50
N VAL A 206 21.65 -73.06 9.81
CA VAL A 206 21.24 -71.66 9.79
C VAL A 206 21.14 -71.16 11.22
N GLU A 207 21.48 -69.89 11.38
CA GLU A 207 21.51 -69.13 12.62
C GLU A 207 20.61 -67.91 12.42
N VAL A 208 19.65 -67.69 13.33
CA VAL A 208 18.60 -66.66 13.25
C VAL A 208 18.53 -65.91 14.59
N GLY A 209 18.40 -64.59 14.50
CA GLY A 209 18.70 -63.63 15.56
C GLY A 209 19.62 -62.59 14.93
N ASP A 210 19.46 -61.32 15.31
CA ASP A 210 20.39 -60.29 14.87
C ASP A 210 21.76 -60.48 15.53
N VAL A 211 22.77 -59.97 14.84
CA VAL A 211 24.17 -60.01 15.24
C VAL A 211 24.74 -58.65 14.86
N ASP A 212 25.19 -57.89 15.85
CA ASP A 212 25.64 -56.51 15.73
C ASP A 212 24.49 -55.54 15.38
N CYS A 213 23.43 -55.54 16.22
CA CYS A 213 22.24 -54.71 16.00
C CYS A 213 22.57 -53.20 15.96
N ASN A 214 23.45 -52.76 16.86
CA ASN A 214 23.92 -51.39 16.97
C ASN A 214 25.02 -51.04 15.92
N SER A 215 25.43 -52.02 15.11
CA SER A 215 26.42 -51.89 14.01
C SER A 215 27.81 -51.39 14.44
N ASN A 216 28.23 -51.68 15.67
CA ASN A 216 29.52 -51.33 16.24
C ASN A 216 30.66 -52.35 15.92
N PHE A 217 30.32 -53.51 15.36
CA PHE A 217 31.16 -54.69 15.05
C PHE A 217 31.55 -55.61 16.22
N TYR A 218 30.79 -55.58 17.32
CA TYR A 218 30.80 -56.55 18.42
C TYR A 218 29.45 -57.31 18.47
N PRO A 219 29.42 -58.56 18.94
CA PRO A 219 28.15 -59.27 19.12
C PRO A 219 27.36 -58.74 20.33
N ASP A 220 26.06 -58.63 20.15
CA ASP A 220 25.03 -58.34 21.15
C ASP A 220 25.25 -59.06 22.51
N ASP A 221 25.59 -60.35 22.50
CA ASP A 221 25.80 -61.15 23.71
C ASP A 221 27.16 -60.93 24.41
N ILE A 222 28.07 -60.18 23.76
CA ILE A 222 29.31 -59.66 24.33
C ILE A 222 29.08 -58.25 24.90
N ASP A 223 28.33 -57.39 24.21
CA ASP A 223 28.06 -56.02 24.67
C ASP A 223 27.22 -56.01 25.97
N ILE A 224 26.24 -56.91 26.11
CA ILE A 224 25.53 -57.16 27.39
C ILE A 224 26.50 -57.67 28.47
N LEU A 225 27.46 -58.53 28.11
CA LEU A 225 28.32 -59.25 29.06
C LEU A 225 29.46 -58.40 29.63
N ASP A 226 30.09 -57.56 28.79
CA ASP A 226 31.09 -56.58 29.22
C ASP A 226 30.44 -55.29 29.74
N GLY A 227 29.16 -55.04 29.41
CA GLY A 227 28.31 -53.99 29.98
C GLY A 227 28.34 -52.66 29.21
N GLU A 228 28.54 -52.73 27.89
CA GLU A 228 28.45 -51.59 26.98
C GLU A 228 27.00 -51.39 26.48
N SER A 229 26.19 -52.47 26.40
CA SER A 229 24.73 -52.44 26.16
C SER A 229 23.95 -53.04 27.34
N LEU A 230 22.66 -52.72 27.44
CA LEU A 230 21.77 -53.19 28.52
C LEU A 230 20.89 -54.37 28.09
N ASP A 231 20.43 -55.15 29.06
CA ASP A 231 19.45 -56.25 28.95
C ASP A 231 18.67 -56.24 30.29
N LEU A 232 17.67 -55.37 30.37
CA LEU A 232 16.95 -55.07 31.61
C LEU A 232 15.77 -56.02 31.87
N ASP A 233 15.21 -56.59 30.81
CA ASP A 233 14.13 -57.58 30.86
C ASP A 233 14.67 -59.02 31.10
N GLY A 234 15.87 -59.32 30.59
CA GLY A 234 16.59 -60.58 30.82
C GLY A 234 16.30 -61.69 29.79
N ASP A 235 15.74 -61.39 28.61
CA ASP A 235 15.54 -62.37 27.53
C ASP A 235 16.82 -62.71 26.75
N GLY A 236 17.82 -61.82 26.79
CA GLY A 236 19.14 -61.99 26.19
C GLY A 236 19.34 -61.32 24.82
N VAL A 237 18.45 -60.43 24.38
CA VAL A 237 18.71 -59.48 23.29
C VAL A 237 18.90 -58.09 23.92
N PRO A 238 19.85 -57.25 23.46
CA PRO A 238 20.08 -55.95 24.09
C PRO A 238 18.84 -55.06 23.99
N ASP A 239 18.59 -54.28 25.03
CA ASP A 239 17.44 -53.36 25.13
C ASP A 239 17.37 -52.47 23.87
N GLU A 240 18.48 -51.86 23.43
CA GLU A 240 18.56 -51.03 22.21
C GLU A 240 18.17 -51.73 20.89
N CYS A 241 18.06 -53.06 20.89
CA CYS A 241 17.61 -53.88 19.77
C CYS A 241 16.12 -54.30 19.89
N GLN A 242 15.45 -53.96 21.00
CA GLN A 242 14.12 -54.45 21.37
C GLN A 242 13.02 -53.38 21.25
N SER A 243 11.93 -53.75 20.59
CA SER A 243 10.70 -52.95 20.43
C SER A 243 10.92 -51.60 19.72
N VAL A 244 10.14 -50.58 20.10
CA VAL A 244 10.28 -49.19 19.63
C VAL A 244 10.97 -48.40 20.73
N ASP A 245 11.74 -47.39 20.32
CA ASP A 245 12.25 -46.30 21.15
C ASP A 245 11.65 -45.03 20.54
N CYS A 246 10.51 -44.60 21.09
CA CYS A 246 9.62 -43.65 20.44
C CYS A 246 10.00 -42.18 20.69
N ASP A 247 10.63 -41.88 21.83
CA ASP A 247 11.18 -40.54 22.12
C ASP A 247 12.68 -40.41 21.77
N GLY A 248 13.35 -41.52 21.45
CA GLY A 248 14.72 -41.57 20.94
C GLY A 248 15.79 -41.48 22.03
N ASN A 249 15.48 -41.80 23.29
CA ASN A 249 16.42 -41.68 24.40
C ASN A 249 17.43 -42.84 24.52
N GLY A 250 17.29 -43.90 23.71
CA GLY A 250 18.13 -45.10 23.76
C GLY A 250 17.61 -46.17 24.73
N ARG A 251 16.30 -46.16 25.02
CA ARG A 251 15.59 -47.17 25.83
C ARG A 251 14.35 -47.66 25.10
N PRO A 252 14.01 -48.95 25.23
CA PRO A 252 12.72 -49.48 24.79
C PRO A 252 11.54 -48.88 25.56
N ASP A 253 10.49 -48.52 24.83
CA ASP A 253 9.21 -48.11 25.39
C ASP A 253 8.70 -49.14 26.43
N ALA A 254 8.82 -50.43 26.09
CA ALA A 254 8.40 -51.55 26.93
C ALA A 254 9.20 -51.70 28.23
N VAL A 255 10.48 -51.30 28.24
CA VAL A 255 11.33 -51.31 29.45
C VAL A 255 11.03 -50.08 30.31
N GLU A 256 10.74 -48.94 29.70
CA GLU A 256 10.28 -47.74 30.39
C GLU A 256 8.95 -47.96 31.09
N ILE A 257 7.92 -48.46 30.38
CA ILE A 257 6.61 -48.81 30.95
C ILE A 257 6.76 -49.83 32.10
N LEU A 258 7.68 -50.79 32.00
CA LEU A 258 7.95 -51.77 33.07
C LEU A 258 8.57 -51.14 34.33
N LEU A 259 9.45 -50.14 34.16
CA LEU A 259 10.09 -49.42 35.27
C LEU A 259 9.17 -48.35 35.88
N ASN A 260 8.34 -47.73 35.04
CA ASN A 260 7.48 -46.59 35.34
C ASN A 260 6.06 -46.81 34.75
N PRO A 261 5.21 -47.68 35.33
CA PRO A 261 3.85 -47.98 34.81
C PRO A 261 2.82 -46.84 34.96
N TRP A 262 3.30 -45.59 34.98
CA TRP A 262 2.53 -44.35 34.91
C TRP A 262 2.80 -43.59 33.60
N GLN A 263 3.75 -44.08 32.78
CA GLN A 263 4.12 -43.56 31.45
C GLN A 263 3.30 -44.20 30.31
N ASP A 264 2.49 -45.22 30.64
CA ASP A 264 1.40 -45.79 29.85
C ASP A 264 0.25 -45.88 30.86
N CYS A 265 -0.50 -44.79 30.99
CA CYS A 265 -1.56 -44.70 32.00
C CYS A 265 -2.92 -45.23 31.50
N ASN A 266 -3.03 -45.55 30.21
CA ASN A 266 -4.22 -46.14 29.60
C ASN A 266 -4.17 -47.68 29.44
N ASP A 267 -3.00 -48.32 29.67
CA ASP A 267 -2.71 -49.77 29.59
C ASP A 267 -2.86 -50.33 28.14
N ASP A 268 -2.47 -49.54 27.14
CA ASP A 268 -2.49 -49.94 25.71
C ASP A 268 -1.14 -50.45 25.15
N GLY A 269 -0.03 -50.14 25.83
CA GLY A 269 1.32 -50.58 25.50
C GLY A 269 2.18 -49.58 24.71
N VAL A 270 1.71 -48.34 24.52
CA VAL A 270 2.49 -47.21 24.00
C VAL A 270 2.73 -46.21 25.13
N ILE A 271 3.87 -45.51 25.13
CA ILE A 271 4.10 -44.43 26.09
C ILE A 271 3.18 -43.24 25.75
N ASP A 272 2.53 -42.64 26.76
CA ASP A 272 1.52 -41.58 26.58
C ASP A 272 2.04 -40.41 25.70
N THR A 273 3.29 -39.98 25.92
CA THR A 273 3.95 -38.92 25.13
C THR A 273 4.14 -39.28 23.66
N CYS A 274 4.27 -40.57 23.36
CA CYS A 274 4.43 -41.06 22.01
C CYS A 274 3.08 -41.34 21.34
N GLY A 275 2.06 -41.74 22.10
CA GLY A 275 0.66 -41.71 21.66
C GLY A 275 0.25 -40.30 21.21
N ALA A 276 0.59 -39.29 22.00
CA ALA A 276 0.42 -37.87 21.66
C ALA A 276 1.13 -37.47 20.35
N ILE A 277 2.41 -37.84 20.19
CA ILE A 277 3.23 -37.47 19.02
C ILE A 277 2.81 -38.22 17.75
N GLU A 278 2.54 -39.53 17.81
CA GLU A 278 2.10 -40.32 16.64
C GLU A 278 0.65 -40.00 16.23
N ASN A 279 -0.19 -39.60 17.20
CA ASN A 279 -1.59 -39.25 16.98
C ASN A 279 -2.01 -38.05 17.86
N PRO A 280 -1.88 -36.80 17.36
CA PRO A 280 -2.35 -35.57 18.04
C PRO A 280 -3.89 -35.42 18.17
N LYS A 281 -4.59 -36.54 18.39
CA LYS A 281 -6.02 -36.67 18.69
C LYS A 281 -6.29 -37.54 19.93
N THR A 282 -5.22 -38.03 20.54
CA THR A 282 -5.21 -38.63 21.88
C THR A 282 -4.42 -37.78 22.87
N ASP A 283 -3.90 -36.63 22.44
CA ASP A 283 -3.49 -35.51 23.30
C ASP A 283 -4.06 -34.26 22.63
N CYS A 284 -5.34 -33.97 22.88
CA CYS A 284 -6.02 -32.86 22.23
C CYS A 284 -5.62 -31.51 22.84
N ASN A 285 -5.26 -31.47 24.13
CA ASN A 285 -4.87 -30.23 24.80
C ASN A 285 -3.37 -29.90 24.63
N GLY A 286 -2.58 -30.80 24.02
CA GLY A 286 -1.18 -30.60 23.66
C GLY A 286 -0.19 -30.70 24.83
N ASN A 287 -0.56 -31.35 25.92
CA ASN A 287 0.25 -31.37 27.15
C ASN A 287 1.24 -32.56 27.24
N LEU A 288 1.23 -33.50 26.30
CA LEU A 288 1.98 -34.77 26.32
C LEU A 288 1.52 -35.79 27.38
N LEU A 289 0.22 -35.83 27.66
CA LEU A 289 -0.47 -36.90 28.38
C LEU A 289 -1.63 -37.40 27.50
N ASP A 290 -1.93 -38.69 27.53
CA ASP A 290 -3.03 -39.24 26.76
C ASP A 290 -4.40 -38.84 27.39
N ASP A 291 -5.31 -38.29 26.58
CA ASP A 291 -6.64 -37.84 26.97
C ASP A 291 -7.46 -38.94 27.67
N ALA A 292 -7.18 -40.22 27.42
CA ALA A 292 -7.85 -41.34 28.10
C ALA A 292 -7.39 -41.53 29.56
N CYS A 293 -6.26 -40.94 29.95
CA CYS A 293 -5.81 -40.84 31.33
C CYS A 293 -6.41 -39.62 32.05
N GLU A 294 -6.84 -38.61 31.30
CA GLU A 294 -7.56 -37.46 31.86
C GLU A 294 -9.04 -37.80 32.12
N SER A 295 -9.69 -37.07 33.06
CA SER A 295 -11.08 -37.33 33.40
C SER A 295 -11.72 -36.20 34.20
N PRO A 296 -13.02 -35.89 34.00
CA PRO A 296 -13.77 -34.99 34.89
C PRO A 296 -13.81 -35.44 36.37
N ASP A 297 -13.65 -36.74 36.63
CA ASP A 297 -13.56 -37.31 37.99
C ASP A 297 -12.11 -37.34 38.54
N ALA A 298 -11.11 -36.86 37.79
CA ALA A 298 -9.71 -36.85 38.22
C ALA A 298 -9.43 -35.80 39.29
N SER A 299 -8.47 -36.09 40.16
CA SER A 299 -7.96 -35.16 41.17
C SER A 299 -6.44 -35.25 41.22
N GLY A 300 -5.78 -34.10 41.33
CA GLY A 300 -4.33 -33.99 41.25
C GLY A 300 -3.91 -32.75 40.46
N PHE A 301 -2.61 -32.56 40.36
CA PHE A 301 -1.98 -31.58 39.49
C PHE A 301 -1.64 -32.25 38.16
N LEU A 302 -1.85 -31.58 37.03
CA LEU A 302 -1.18 -31.94 35.78
C LEU A 302 0.29 -31.49 35.91
N VAL A 303 1.26 -32.32 35.52
CA VAL A 303 2.68 -32.05 35.76
C VAL A 303 3.48 -32.32 34.51
N THR A 304 3.93 -31.27 33.84
CA THR A 304 4.81 -31.35 32.66
C THR A 304 6.27 -31.14 33.08
N TYR A 305 7.15 -32.05 32.68
CA TYR A 305 8.59 -31.95 32.87
C TYR A 305 9.28 -31.45 31.59
N TYR A 306 10.34 -30.65 31.74
CA TYR A 306 11.03 -29.96 30.65
C TYR A 306 12.54 -30.16 30.73
N THR A 307 13.23 -30.12 29.58
CA THR A 307 14.69 -30.07 29.55
C THR A 307 15.18 -28.70 30.01
N PHE A 308 16.18 -28.63 30.90
CA PHE A 308 16.76 -27.37 31.40
C PHE A 308 15.74 -26.46 32.12
N SER A 309 16.16 -25.23 32.47
CA SER A 309 15.43 -24.27 33.31
C SER A 309 14.68 -23.17 32.53
N ASP A 310 14.47 -23.36 31.22
CA ASP A 310 13.80 -22.40 30.34
C ASP A 310 12.34 -22.74 30.02
N LEU A 311 11.88 -23.94 30.40
CA LEU A 311 10.54 -24.46 30.13
C LEU A 311 10.18 -24.50 28.62
N ALA A 312 11.17 -24.52 27.74
CA ALA A 312 10.99 -24.37 26.29
C ALA A 312 10.78 -25.69 25.52
N THR A 313 11.20 -26.83 26.09
CA THR A 313 11.01 -28.15 25.47
C THR A 313 10.44 -29.13 26.49
N PRO A 314 9.13 -29.42 26.44
CA PRO A 314 8.51 -30.44 27.29
C PRO A 314 9.00 -31.83 26.89
N ILE A 315 9.12 -32.71 27.88
CA ILE A 315 9.56 -34.10 27.74
C ILE A 315 8.39 -35.04 27.95
N ARG A 316 7.62 -34.84 29.04
CA ARG A 316 6.62 -35.80 29.52
C ARG A 316 5.66 -35.17 30.52
N SER A 317 4.38 -35.56 30.48
CA SER A 317 3.39 -35.17 31.49
C SER A 317 2.87 -36.34 32.32
N ARG A 318 2.29 -36.04 33.50
CA ARG A 318 1.53 -36.99 34.35
C ARG A 318 0.62 -36.28 35.33
N ILE A 319 -0.28 -37.02 36.01
CA ILE A 319 -1.08 -36.50 37.13
C ILE A 319 -0.43 -36.85 38.47
N GLU A 320 -0.11 -35.84 39.30
CA GLU A 320 0.44 -36.03 40.66
C GLU A 320 -0.56 -35.69 41.77
N GLN A 321 -0.41 -36.33 42.93
CA GLN A 321 -1.30 -36.15 44.07
C GLN A 321 -0.79 -35.14 45.12
N GLU A 322 0.46 -34.71 45.04
CA GLU A 322 1.10 -33.74 45.94
C GLU A 322 2.43 -33.26 45.35
N VAL A 323 2.75 -31.97 45.47
CA VAL A 323 4.09 -31.44 45.16
C VAL A 323 4.99 -31.65 46.38
N ASN A 324 5.70 -32.79 46.41
CA ASN A 324 6.44 -33.26 47.58
C ASN A 324 7.69 -34.06 47.16
N LEU A 325 8.59 -33.41 46.39
CA LEU A 325 9.82 -33.99 45.86
C LEU A 325 11.02 -33.67 46.77
N ASP A 326 11.74 -34.70 47.18
CA ASP A 326 13.04 -34.66 47.86
C ASP A 326 13.87 -35.82 47.29
N ILE A 327 14.54 -35.56 46.15
CA ILE A 327 15.30 -36.58 45.40
C ILE A 327 16.82 -36.43 45.60
N GLY A 328 17.29 -35.25 46.04
CA GLY A 328 18.71 -34.96 46.26
C GLY A 328 19.51 -34.99 44.96
N ASP A 329 20.71 -35.56 44.98
CA ASP A 329 21.58 -35.75 43.79
C ASP A 329 21.02 -36.81 42.79
N GLY A 330 19.70 -36.82 42.57
CA GLY A 330 18.95 -37.85 41.84
C GLY A 330 18.31 -37.36 40.52
N GLU A 331 17.65 -38.29 39.83
CA GLU A 331 16.87 -38.06 38.61
C GLU A 331 15.36 -37.97 38.94
N PRO A 332 14.55 -37.16 38.22
CA PRO A 332 13.14 -36.91 38.55
C PRO A 332 12.23 -38.14 38.46
N TRP A 333 12.63 -39.13 37.67
CA TRP A 333 12.11 -40.51 37.72
C TRP A 333 13.23 -41.48 37.38
N VAL A 334 13.05 -42.76 37.75
CA VAL A 334 14.03 -43.81 37.47
C VAL A 334 14.19 -43.96 35.97
N GLY A 335 15.40 -43.73 35.47
CA GLY A 335 15.77 -43.84 34.06
C GLY A 335 15.82 -42.53 33.27
N ALA A 336 15.41 -41.38 33.84
CA ALA A 336 15.41 -40.11 33.12
C ALA A 336 16.81 -39.71 32.57
N GLY A 337 17.89 -40.09 33.27
CA GLY A 337 19.26 -39.92 32.77
C GLY A 337 19.82 -38.49 32.82
N PHE A 338 19.00 -37.50 33.16
CA PHE A 338 19.39 -36.11 33.40
C PHE A 338 19.06 -35.68 34.84
N SER A 339 19.80 -34.67 35.32
CA SER A 339 19.55 -34.01 36.61
C SER A 339 19.36 -32.49 36.50
N ASN A 340 19.30 -31.94 35.28
CA ASN A 340 19.06 -30.53 35.01
C ASN A 340 17.73 -30.35 34.27
N PHE A 341 16.69 -29.93 34.96
CA PHE A 341 15.32 -29.99 34.44
C PHE A 341 14.43 -28.94 35.11
N ALA A 342 13.26 -28.74 34.52
CA ALA A 342 12.18 -27.96 35.12
C ALA A 342 10.89 -28.78 35.16
N ALA A 343 9.97 -28.38 36.03
CA ALA A 343 8.63 -28.93 36.13
C ALA A 343 7.60 -27.80 36.27
N ARG A 344 6.45 -27.96 35.61
CA ARG A 344 5.29 -27.08 35.72
C ARG A 344 4.10 -27.89 36.20
N TRP A 345 3.60 -27.58 37.39
CA TRP A 345 2.34 -28.12 37.92
C TRP A 345 1.19 -27.16 37.59
N MET A 346 0.15 -27.66 36.93
CA MET A 346 -1.02 -26.92 36.47
C MET A 346 -2.33 -27.57 36.94
N GLY A 347 -3.41 -26.80 36.87
CA GLY A 347 -4.78 -27.26 37.11
C GLY A 347 -5.62 -26.21 37.82
N GLU A 348 -6.81 -26.60 38.26
CA GLU A 348 -7.69 -25.73 39.05
C GLU A 348 -7.66 -26.07 40.54
N LEU A 349 -7.45 -25.05 41.38
CA LEU A 349 -7.53 -25.10 42.83
C LEU A 349 -8.98 -24.95 43.30
N ASP A 350 -9.54 -26.03 43.84
CA ASP A 350 -10.85 -26.07 44.51
C ASP A 350 -10.74 -25.37 45.89
N ALA A 351 -11.18 -24.10 45.95
CA ALA A 351 -11.18 -23.27 47.14
C ALA A 351 -12.52 -23.40 47.90
N PRO A 352 -12.62 -24.23 48.96
CA PRO A 352 -13.90 -24.49 49.64
C PRO A 352 -14.46 -23.29 50.42
N TYR A 353 -13.67 -22.23 50.68
CA TYR A 353 -14.06 -21.11 51.53
C TYR A 353 -13.43 -19.78 51.09
N THR A 354 -14.27 -18.78 50.79
CA THR A 354 -13.83 -17.39 50.58
C THR A 354 -12.98 -16.87 51.74
N GLY A 355 -11.76 -16.41 51.46
CA GLY A 355 -10.87 -15.87 52.48
C GLY A 355 -9.40 -15.84 52.06
N PHE A 356 -8.53 -15.49 53.02
CA PHE A 356 -7.08 -15.54 52.81
C PHE A 356 -6.56 -16.97 52.90
N TYR A 357 -5.99 -17.43 51.79
CA TYR A 357 -5.14 -18.62 51.71
C TYR A 357 -3.69 -18.21 52.00
N SER A 358 -2.82 -19.17 52.26
CA SER A 358 -1.38 -18.94 52.42
C SER A 358 -0.62 -20.14 51.89
N PHE A 359 0.50 -19.90 51.21
CA PHE A 359 1.32 -20.91 50.57
C PHE A 359 2.77 -20.76 51.06
N TRP A 360 3.45 -21.89 51.20
CA TRP A 360 4.87 -22.00 51.50
C TRP A 360 5.46 -22.99 50.49
N ILE A 361 6.54 -22.61 49.84
CA ILE A 361 7.28 -23.51 48.96
C ILE A 361 8.71 -23.54 49.46
N ASN A 362 9.25 -24.75 49.66
CA ASN A 362 10.66 -24.96 49.93
C ASN A 362 11.26 -25.59 48.68
N SER A 363 12.22 -24.93 48.02
CA SER A 363 12.80 -25.41 46.76
C SER A 363 14.33 -25.23 46.66
N ASP A 364 14.94 -26.12 45.88
CA ASP A 364 16.32 -26.12 45.39
C ASP A 364 16.22 -26.61 43.92
N ASP A 365 16.40 -25.80 42.88
CA ASP A 365 16.67 -24.35 42.85
C ASP A 365 15.36 -23.50 42.82
N GLY A 366 15.16 -22.69 41.76
CA GLY A 366 14.24 -21.55 41.72
C GLY A 366 12.79 -21.90 41.42
N ILE A 367 11.88 -20.96 41.72
CA ILE A 367 10.43 -21.24 41.84
C ILE A 367 9.55 -20.06 41.40
N ARG A 368 8.38 -20.38 40.82
CA ARG A 368 7.28 -19.45 40.52
C ARG A 368 5.93 -19.99 40.97
N LEU A 369 5.04 -19.10 41.36
CA LEU A 369 3.63 -19.41 41.66
C LEU A 369 2.73 -18.28 41.14
N SER A 370 1.79 -18.62 40.26
CA SER A 370 0.66 -17.77 39.88
C SER A 370 -0.68 -18.43 40.19
N ILE A 371 -1.67 -17.61 40.56
CA ILE A 371 -3.06 -18.01 40.80
C ILE A 371 -3.98 -16.95 40.19
N ASP A 372 -4.99 -17.37 39.43
CA ASP A 372 -5.87 -16.46 38.65
C ASP A 372 -5.08 -15.45 37.79
N GLY A 373 -3.97 -15.91 37.20
CA GLY A 373 -3.02 -15.07 36.44
C GLY A 373 -2.12 -14.16 37.28
N GLU A 374 -2.43 -13.88 38.56
CA GLU A 374 -1.58 -13.04 39.42
C GLU A 374 -0.30 -13.79 39.80
N MET A 375 0.87 -13.25 39.42
CA MET A 375 2.18 -13.79 39.79
C MET A 375 2.50 -13.48 41.27
N LEU A 376 2.25 -14.44 42.16
CA LEU A 376 2.37 -14.30 43.62
C LEU A 376 3.80 -14.51 44.13
N ILE A 377 4.62 -15.26 43.40
CA ILE A 377 6.06 -15.52 43.65
C ILE A 377 6.77 -15.61 42.30
N ASP A 378 7.83 -14.80 42.10
CA ASP A 378 8.79 -14.94 40.99
C ASP A 378 10.20 -14.95 41.59
N ASP A 379 10.78 -16.15 41.73
CA ASP A 379 12.14 -16.33 42.23
C ASP A 379 12.94 -17.34 41.37
N TRP A 380 13.07 -17.00 40.08
CA TRP A 380 13.78 -17.82 39.07
C TRP A 380 15.32 -17.65 39.18
N ARG A 381 15.91 -18.16 40.26
CA ARG A 381 17.36 -18.06 40.57
C ARG A 381 17.94 -19.38 41.08
N ASP A 382 19.22 -19.63 40.80
CA ASP A 382 19.98 -20.70 41.47
C ASP A 382 20.04 -20.43 43.00
N HIS A 383 19.58 -21.38 43.82
CA HIS A 383 19.70 -21.35 45.28
C HIS A 383 19.50 -22.72 45.97
N SER A 384 20.41 -23.06 46.89
CA SER A 384 20.24 -24.13 47.89
C SER A 384 18.95 -23.98 48.72
N PRO A 385 18.41 -25.01 49.39
CA PRO A 385 17.00 -25.08 49.77
C PRO A 385 16.51 -23.90 50.61
N GLU A 386 15.56 -23.12 50.07
CA GLU A 386 15.01 -21.91 50.69
C GLU A 386 13.47 -21.95 50.75
N GLU A 387 12.87 -21.60 51.91
CA GLU A 387 11.41 -21.51 52.07
C GLU A 387 10.92 -20.09 51.74
N VAL A 388 10.24 -19.95 50.60
CA VAL A 388 9.46 -18.77 50.22
C VAL A 388 8.00 -18.92 50.68
N ALA A 389 7.31 -17.80 50.91
CA ALA A 389 5.92 -17.82 51.39
C ALA A 389 5.10 -16.62 50.90
N THR A 390 3.86 -16.87 50.50
CA THR A 390 2.91 -15.85 50.00
C THR A 390 1.49 -16.09 50.54
N GLY A 391 0.55 -15.21 50.21
CA GLY A 391 -0.85 -15.36 50.62
C GLY A 391 -1.79 -14.42 49.86
N VAL A 392 -2.81 -15.02 49.25
CA VAL A 392 -3.80 -14.40 48.36
C VAL A 392 -5.21 -14.51 48.96
N PHE A 393 -6.12 -13.62 48.56
CA PHE A 393 -7.53 -13.69 48.95
C PHE A 393 -8.33 -14.33 47.81
N LEU A 394 -8.83 -15.55 48.02
CA LEU A 394 -9.61 -16.29 47.03
C LEU A 394 -11.11 -16.24 47.37
N THR A 395 -11.95 -16.46 46.37
CA THR A 395 -13.39 -16.61 46.55
C THR A 395 -13.71 -18.05 46.99
N ALA A 396 -14.92 -18.55 46.75
CA ALA A 396 -15.24 -19.95 46.95
C ALA A 396 -15.71 -20.52 45.61
N GLY A 397 -14.91 -21.41 45.04
CA GLY A 397 -15.00 -21.81 43.64
C GLY A 397 -13.72 -22.49 43.20
N ARG A 398 -13.56 -22.63 41.88
CA ARG A 398 -12.28 -23.01 41.27
C ARG A 398 -11.47 -21.76 40.95
N HIS A 399 -10.15 -21.91 40.92
CA HIS A 399 -9.16 -20.86 40.68
C HIS A 399 -8.03 -21.44 39.82
N SER A 400 -7.55 -20.74 38.80
CA SER A 400 -6.45 -21.27 37.98
C SER A 400 -5.15 -21.26 38.78
N PHE A 401 -4.31 -22.29 38.63
CA PHE A 401 -3.11 -22.47 39.44
C PHE A 401 -1.95 -22.93 38.56
N THR A 402 -0.81 -22.24 38.63
CA THR A 402 0.44 -22.68 38.00
C THR A 402 1.61 -22.51 38.96
N LEU A 403 2.37 -23.59 39.16
CA LEU A 403 3.61 -23.61 39.93
C LEU A 403 4.74 -24.09 39.00
N GLU A 404 5.79 -23.29 38.84
CA GLU A 404 6.97 -23.66 38.04
C GLU A 404 8.19 -23.84 38.96
N TRP A 405 9.06 -24.80 38.67
CA TRP A 405 10.30 -25.09 39.41
C TRP A 405 11.42 -25.51 38.45
N PHE A 406 12.69 -25.32 38.83
CA PHE A 406 13.84 -25.97 38.18
C PHE A 406 14.92 -26.43 39.18
N ASP A 407 15.72 -27.43 38.79
CA ASP A 407 17.02 -27.77 39.40
C ASP A 407 18.14 -27.58 38.36
N ASN A 408 19.26 -27.00 38.80
CA ASN A 408 20.45 -26.71 38.00
C ASN A 408 21.69 -27.47 38.50
N TYR A 409 21.56 -28.80 38.60
CA TYR A 409 22.55 -29.76 39.06
C TYR A 409 22.85 -29.69 40.56
N GLY A 410 21.99 -30.28 41.38
CA GLY A 410 22.31 -30.43 42.79
C GLY A 410 21.34 -31.26 43.60
N GLY A 411 20.87 -30.66 44.70
CA GLY A 411 20.05 -31.30 45.71
C GLY A 411 18.56 -31.14 45.44
N ALA A 412 18.11 -31.55 44.25
CA ALA A 412 16.76 -31.29 43.75
C ALA A 412 15.67 -31.60 44.79
N LEU A 413 14.94 -30.53 45.15
CA LEU A 413 13.86 -30.55 46.13
C LEU A 413 12.79 -29.52 45.76
N CYS A 414 11.52 -29.89 45.85
CA CYS A 414 10.38 -28.97 45.77
C CYS A 414 9.19 -29.49 46.59
N VAL A 415 8.77 -28.74 47.61
CA VAL A 415 7.65 -29.09 48.49
C VAL A 415 6.70 -27.91 48.65
N LEU A 416 5.43 -28.10 48.27
CA LEU A 416 4.36 -27.11 48.41
C LEU A 416 3.46 -27.42 49.62
N GLU A 417 3.45 -26.51 50.59
CA GLU A 417 2.48 -26.50 51.69
C GLU A 417 1.51 -25.34 51.53
N TRP A 418 0.24 -25.58 51.85
CA TRP A 418 -0.82 -24.56 51.88
C TRP A 418 -1.45 -24.45 53.26
N LYS A 419 -2.29 -23.43 53.41
CA LYS A 419 -3.25 -23.31 54.50
C LYS A 419 -4.52 -22.61 54.03
N PRO A 420 -5.68 -23.29 54.03
CA PRO A 420 -6.97 -22.63 53.75
C PRO A 420 -7.46 -21.82 54.96
N PRO A 421 -8.41 -20.87 54.78
CA PRO A 421 -8.82 -19.89 55.80
C PRO A 421 -9.24 -20.46 57.18
N PHE A 422 -9.68 -21.72 57.22
CA PHE A 422 -10.13 -22.41 58.43
C PHE A 422 -9.38 -23.73 58.72
N GLY A 423 -8.28 -24.02 58.00
CA GLY A 423 -7.45 -25.21 58.18
C GLY A 423 -6.19 -24.99 59.02
N ASP A 424 -5.38 -26.04 59.12
CA ASP A 424 -3.98 -25.98 59.57
C ASP A 424 -3.04 -25.89 58.33
N ARG A 425 -1.71 -25.76 58.53
CA ARG A 425 -0.73 -25.86 57.42
C ARG A 425 -0.45 -27.33 57.12
N GLU A 426 -0.53 -27.72 55.85
CA GLU A 426 -0.34 -29.08 55.34
C GLU A 426 0.18 -29.03 53.89
N ILE A 427 0.72 -30.13 53.37
CA ILE A 427 1.03 -30.26 51.93
C ILE A 427 -0.27 -30.08 51.13
N LEU A 428 -0.25 -29.30 50.04
CA LEU A 428 -1.46 -29.07 49.22
C LEU A 428 -1.94 -30.41 48.62
N PRO A 429 -3.08 -30.97 49.05
CA PRO A 429 -3.47 -32.31 48.64
C PRO A 429 -4.16 -32.27 47.28
N GLY A 430 -3.81 -33.18 46.37
CA GLY A 430 -4.37 -33.28 45.02
C GLY A 430 -5.90 -33.42 44.97
N SER A 431 -6.55 -33.84 46.06
CA SER A 431 -8.02 -33.78 46.19
C SER A 431 -8.61 -32.36 46.09
N SER A 432 -7.79 -31.34 46.37
CA SER A 432 -8.13 -29.91 46.20
C SER A 432 -7.70 -29.36 44.83
N MET A 433 -7.17 -30.20 43.94
CA MET A 433 -6.79 -29.83 42.57
C MET A 433 -7.62 -30.61 41.54
N ARG A 434 -7.82 -30.04 40.36
CA ARG A 434 -8.30 -30.75 39.16
C ARG A 434 -7.25 -30.62 38.05
N PRO A 435 -6.75 -31.72 37.47
CA PRO A 435 -5.82 -31.67 36.35
C PRO A 435 -6.58 -31.49 35.03
N TYR A 436 -7.76 -32.08 34.92
CA TYR A 436 -8.71 -31.89 33.84
C TYR A 436 -9.42 -30.54 34.02
N ILE A 437 -9.15 -29.62 33.09
CA ILE A 437 -9.79 -28.31 33.04
C ILE A 437 -11.02 -28.46 32.13
N ASP A 438 -12.20 -28.29 32.73
CA ASP A 438 -13.55 -28.44 32.15
C ASP A 438 -14.41 -27.43 32.88
N CYS A 439 -14.43 -26.19 32.38
CA CYS A 439 -14.95 -25.04 33.09
C CYS A 439 -16.44 -24.77 32.79
N ASP A 440 -16.96 -25.21 31.64
CA ASP A 440 -18.37 -25.10 31.26
C ASP A 440 -19.25 -26.30 31.74
N LEU A 441 -18.62 -27.43 32.10
CA LEU A 441 -19.22 -28.68 32.57
C LEU A 441 -19.98 -29.48 31.49
N ASP A 442 -19.58 -29.36 30.22
CA ASP A 442 -20.02 -30.19 29.10
C ASP A 442 -19.45 -31.63 29.16
N GLY A 443 -18.23 -31.79 29.70
CA GLY A 443 -17.54 -33.06 29.85
C GLY A 443 -16.55 -33.42 28.73
N GLN A 444 -16.14 -32.42 27.95
CA GLN A 444 -14.85 -32.34 27.25
C GLN A 444 -13.88 -31.52 28.10
N SER A 445 -12.58 -31.51 27.77
CA SER A 445 -11.63 -30.57 28.38
C SER A 445 -11.54 -29.29 27.55
N ASP A 446 -11.30 -28.16 28.22
CA ASP A 446 -11.23 -26.84 27.61
C ASP A 446 -10.21 -26.82 26.46
N GLY A 447 -9.01 -27.37 26.68
CA GLY A 447 -7.99 -27.52 25.64
C GLY A 447 -8.40 -28.41 24.46
N CYS A 448 -9.27 -29.41 24.68
CA CYS A 448 -9.88 -30.21 23.63
C CYS A 448 -10.87 -29.41 22.78
N GLN A 449 -11.55 -28.44 23.39
CA GLN A 449 -12.45 -27.51 22.69
C GLN A 449 -11.61 -26.52 21.88
N LEU A 450 -10.57 -25.91 22.47
CA LEU A 450 -9.67 -24.98 21.76
C LEU A 450 -8.90 -25.62 20.60
N ALA A 451 -8.42 -26.84 20.73
CA ALA A 451 -7.73 -27.53 19.64
C ALA A 451 -8.67 -28.05 18.53
N GLN A 452 -9.98 -28.13 18.79
CA GLN A 452 -11.00 -28.41 17.77
C GLN A 452 -11.49 -27.13 17.09
N ASP A 453 -11.62 -26.04 17.83
CA ASP A 453 -12.16 -24.76 17.38
C ASP A 453 -11.48 -23.60 18.16
N PRO A 454 -10.35 -23.05 17.65
CA PRO A 454 -9.59 -22.01 18.33
C PRO A 454 -10.35 -20.70 18.55
N SER A 455 -11.46 -20.44 17.82
CA SER A 455 -12.29 -19.24 18.03
C SER A 455 -13.22 -19.34 19.24
N LEU A 456 -12.87 -20.18 20.22
CA LEU A 456 -13.51 -20.28 21.54
C LEU A 456 -12.61 -19.72 22.67
N ASP A 457 -11.42 -19.21 22.32
CA ASP A 457 -10.49 -18.44 23.16
C ASP A 457 -10.06 -17.23 22.33
N CYS A 458 -10.96 -16.26 22.23
CA CYS A 458 -10.92 -15.22 21.21
C CYS A 458 -9.71 -14.28 21.32
N ASN A 459 -9.15 -14.13 22.53
CA ASN A 459 -7.93 -13.36 22.79
C ASN A 459 -6.66 -14.22 22.98
N ALA A 460 -6.75 -15.53 22.71
CA ALA A 460 -5.66 -16.49 22.83
C ALA A 460 -4.97 -16.51 24.22
N ASN A 461 -5.74 -16.36 25.31
CA ASN A 461 -5.19 -16.41 26.68
C ASN A 461 -5.02 -17.85 27.23
N GLY A 462 -5.54 -18.85 26.53
CA GLY A 462 -5.49 -20.27 26.88
C GLY A 462 -6.73 -20.75 27.63
N ARG A 463 -7.88 -20.09 27.47
CA ARG A 463 -9.11 -20.35 28.23
C ARG A 463 -10.36 -20.10 27.40
N LEU A 464 -11.39 -20.91 27.60
CA LEU A 464 -12.66 -20.74 26.89
C LEU A 464 -13.38 -19.45 27.30
N ASP A 465 -13.83 -18.67 26.32
CA ASP A 465 -14.57 -17.41 26.50
C ASP A 465 -15.78 -17.59 27.44
N VAL A 466 -16.53 -18.70 27.27
CA VAL A 466 -17.74 -19.03 28.05
C VAL A 466 -17.47 -19.17 29.57
N CYS A 467 -16.21 -19.28 29.97
CA CYS A 467 -15.77 -19.40 31.35
C CYS A 467 -15.23 -18.09 31.96
N GLU A 468 -15.22 -16.99 31.21
CA GLU A 468 -14.68 -15.68 31.59
C GLU A 468 -15.78 -14.81 32.23
N ALA A 469 -15.91 -14.89 33.55
CA ALA A 469 -17.08 -14.38 34.28
C ALA A 469 -17.15 -12.85 34.48
N ASP A 470 -16.08 -12.12 34.13
CA ASP A 470 -15.99 -10.66 34.20
C ASP A 470 -15.93 -10.01 32.79
N ALA A 471 -16.21 -10.79 31.74
CA ALA A 471 -16.26 -10.32 30.35
C ALA A 471 -17.32 -9.21 30.16
N VAL A 472 -16.97 -8.23 29.32
CA VAL A 472 -17.86 -7.16 28.90
C VAL A 472 -18.50 -7.53 27.55
N ASP A 473 -19.74 -7.09 27.39
CA ASP A 473 -20.65 -7.28 26.26
C ASP A 473 -21.44 -5.95 26.21
N CYS A 474 -20.91 -4.97 25.48
CA CYS A 474 -21.39 -3.58 25.53
C CYS A 474 -22.55 -3.27 24.55
N ASP A 475 -22.65 -3.95 23.41
CA ASP A 475 -23.74 -3.79 22.44
C ASP A 475 -24.98 -4.65 22.82
N GLY A 476 -24.75 -5.85 23.37
CA GLY A 476 -25.77 -6.83 23.75
C GLY A 476 -26.01 -7.99 22.76
N ASP A 477 -25.11 -8.24 21.80
CA ASP A 477 -25.15 -9.36 20.84
C ASP A 477 -24.96 -10.73 21.54
N GLY A 478 -23.97 -10.83 22.44
CA GLY A 478 -23.61 -12.04 23.17
C GLY A 478 -22.30 -12.72 22.76
N VAL A 479 -21.53 -12.12 21.84
CA VAL A 479 -20.06 -12.13 21.84
C VAL A 479 -19.57 -11.22 23.00
N PHE A 480 -18.25 -11.05 23.17
CA PHE A 480 -17.66 -10.13 24.14
C PHE A 480 -16.73 -9.15 23.45
N ASP A 481 -16.64 -7.91 23.95
CA ASP A 481 -15.92 -6.79 23.32
C ASP A 481 -14.51 -7.17 22.82
N TRP A 482 -13.77 -7.90 23.65
CA TRP A 482 -12.37 -8.29 23.48
C TRP A 482 -12.17 -9.48 22.52
N CYS A 483 -13.27 -10.06 22.01
CA CYS A 483 -13.32 -11.01 20.90
C CYS A 483 -13.61 -10.35 19.55
N GLU A 484 -14.04 -9.08 19.56
CA GLU A 484 -14.52 -8.39 18.36
C GLU A 484 -13.42 -7.51 17.74
N LEU A 485 -12.42 -7.10 18.53
CA LEU A 485 -11.39 -6.13 18.16
C LEU A 485 -10.62 -6.46 16.86
N GLU A 486 -10.35 -7.73 16.53
CA GLU A 486 -9.68 -8.08 15.26
C GLU A 486 -10.53 -7.81 13.99
N ALA A 487 -11.82 -7.49 14.14
CA ALA A 487 -12.76 -7.28 13.04
C ALA A 487 -13.74 -6.09 13.24
N ASN A 488 -13.73 -5.45 14.41
CA ASN A 488 -14.68 -4.42 14.84
C ASN A 488 -14.01 -3.42 15.83
N ASP A 489 -12.70 -3.19 15.75
CA ASP A 489 -11.95 -2.10 16.41
C ASP A 489 -11.01 -1.51 15.35
N CYS A 490 -11.56 -0.60 14.55
CA CYS A 490 -10.90 -0.09 13.36
C CYS A 490 -9.73 0.86 13.67
N ASN A 491 -9.84 1.58 14.79
CA ASN A 491 -8.90 2.62 15.23
C ASN A 491 -7.83 2.10 16.21
N ALA A 492 -7.97 0.85 16.66
CA ALA A 492 -7.10 0.13 17.59
C ALA A 492 -6.98 0.78 18.99
N ASP A 493 -8.05 1.41 19.48
CA ASP A 493 -8.20 1.95 20.83
C ASP A 493 -8.35 0.85 21.89
N GLY A 494 -8.98 -0.28 21.54
CA GLY A 494 -9.33 -1.38 22.44
C GLY A 494 -10.79 -1.38 22.90
N VAL A 495 -11.68 -0.66 22.20
CA VAL A 495 -13.14 -0.68 22.36
C VAL A 495 -13.77 -1.00 21.00
N PRO A 496 -14.84 -1.82 20.91
CA PRO A 496 -15.46 -2.12 19.63
C PRO A 496 -16.21 -0.92 19.01
N ASP A 497 -16.14 -0.82 17.69
CA ASP A 497 -16.78 0.18 16.84
C ASP A 497 -18.30 0.30 17.15
N ASP A 498 -19.03 -0.82 17.21
CA ASP A 498 -20.45 -0.88 17.58
C ASP A 498 -20.74 -0.27 18.97
N CYS A 499 -19.80 -0.39 19.91
CA CYS A 499 -19.93 0.15 21.26
C CYS A 499 -19.57 1.63 21.35
N GLU A 500 -18.57 2.09 20.58
CA GLU A 500 -18.30 3.52 20.42
C GLU A 500 -19.50 4.24 19.78
N LEU A 501 -20.08 3.67 18.71
CA LEU A 501 -21.32 4.15 18.09
C LEU A 501 -22.50 4.15 19.09
N ALA A 502 -22.58 3.16 19.99
CA ALA A 502 -23.62 3.07 21.00
C ALA A 502 -23.50 4.13 22.11
N ASP A 503 -22.28 4.48 22.55
CA ASP A 503 -22.04 5.55 23.54
C ASP A 503 -22.00 6.97 22.90
N GLY A 504 -21.90 7.02 21.56
CA GLY A 504 -22.17 8.20 20.73
C GLY A 504 -20.93 8.86 20.11
N ALA A 505 -20.01 8.04 19.59
CA ALA A 505 -18.96 8.45 18.66
C ALA A 505 -19.53 8.98 17.33
N ALA A 506 -18.64 9.37 16.42
CA ALA A 506 -19.00 10.05 15.18
C ALA A 506 -19.25 9.04 14.03
N ASP A 507 -20.43 9.14 13.43
CA ASP A 507 -20.85 8.53 12.16
C ASP A 507 -21.66 9.63 11.44
N CYS A 508 -20.98 10.39 10.60
CA CYS A 508 -21.53 11.57 9.94
C CYS A 508 -22.54 11.21 8.83
N GLN A 509 -22.27 10.10 8.13
CA GLN A 509 -23.06 9.60 7.00
C GLN A 509 -24.29 8.79 7.44
N GLY A 510 -24.26 8.20 8.63
CA GLY A 510 -25.29 7.31 9.16
C GLY A 510 -25.27 5.92 8.53
N ASP A 511 -24.09 5.42 8.14
CA ASP A 511 -23.93 4.11 7.49
C ASP A 511 -23.62 2.97 8.47
N GLY A 512 -23.19 3.28 9.70
CA GLY A 512 -22.88 2.32 10.75
C GLY A 512 -21.41 1.95 10.87
N ILE A 513 -20.50 2.78 10.35
CA ILE A 513 -19.05 2.74 10.57
C ILE A 513 -18.66 4.04 11.31
N LEU A 514 -17.58 4.06 12.12
CA LEU A 514 -17.09 5.34 12.66
C LEU A 514 -16.38 6.15 11.58
N ASP A 515 -16.48 7.47 11.70
CA ASP A 515 -15.70 8.43 10.93
C ASP A 515 -14.18 8.14 11.09
N ASP A 516 -13.70 7.85 12.31
CA ASP A 516 -12.31 7.45 12.62
C ASP A 516 -11.86 6.16 11.89
N CYS A 517 -12.77 5.28 11.46
CA CYS A 517 -12.44 4.08 10.67
C CYS A 517 -12.18 4.40 9.19
N GLN A 518 -12.82 5.45 8.68
CA GLN A 518 -12.91 5.75 7.25
C GLN A 518 -11.74 6.64 6.78
N VAL A 519 -11.02 7.24 7.72
CA VAL A 519 -9.79 8.02 7.53
C VAL A 519 -8.68 7.18 6.86
N GLY A 520 -8.57 7.28 5.53
CA GLY A 520 -7.45 6.76 4.77
C GLY A 520 -7.61 5.35 4.22
N ASP A 521 -8.79 4.99 3.72
CA ASP A 521 -9.07 3.74 2.98
C ASP A 521 -8.17 3.60 1.72
N VAL A 522 -7.02 2.94 1.91
CA VAL A 522 -6.12 2.53 0.82
C VAL A 522 -6.48 1.10 0.36
N GLU A 523 -7.53 1.00 -0.44
CA GLU A 523 -7.88 -0.25 -1.14
C GLU A 523 -6.78 -0.63 -2.16
N THR A 524 -6.72 -1.91 -2.56
CA THR A 524 -5.75 -2.36 -3.58
C THR A 524 -6.42 -3.02 -4.79
N TYR A 525 -6.16 -2.49 -5.99
CA TYR A 525 -6.68 -3.06 -7.23
C TYR A 525 -5.82 -4.22 -7.73
N MET A 526 -6.44 -5.39 -7.91
CA MET A 526 -5.80 -6.58 -8.47
C MET A 526 -6.57 -7.07 -9.70
N VAL A 527 -5.84 -7.30 -10.81
CA VAL A 527 -6.36 -7.93 -12.04
C VAL A 527 -6.02 -9.43 -12.07
N ASP A 528 -5.02 -9.83 -11.29
CA ASP A 528 -4.58 -11.22 -11.04
C ASP A 528 -5.30 -11.81 -9.80
N ASP A 529 -5.38 -13.16 -9.70
CA ASP A 529 -5.99 -13.84 -8.54
C ASP A 529 -4.98 -14.27 -7.45
N GLY A 530 -3.69 -14.03 -7.66
CA GLY A 530 -2.63 -14.25 -6.68
C GLY A 530 -2.19 -15.71 -6.51
N VAL A 531 -2.57 -16.60 -7.44
CA VAL A 531 -2.15 -18.00 -7.48
C VAL A 531 -0.97 -18.17 -8.44
N PRO A 532 0.15 -18.82 -8.04
CA PRO A 532 1.32 -18.92 -8.92
C PRO A 532 1.12 -19.78 -10.19
N GLU A 533 1.14 -19.18 -11.38
CA GLU A 533 1.12 -19.90 -12.67
C GLU A 533 2.43 -19.78 -13.47
N TYR A 534 2.37 -19.67 -14.80
CA TYR A 534 3.47 -20.05 -15.68
C TYR A 534 4.45 -18.92 -15.98
N GLY A 535 5.69 -19.05 -15.48
CA GLY A 535 6.80 -18.13 -15.74
C GLY A 535 7.20 -18.06 -17.22
N VAL A 536 7.05 -16.87 -17.81
CA VAL A 536 7.44 -16.44 -19.17
C VAL A 536 8.72 -15.57 -19.08
N ARG A 537 9.31 -15.20 -20.22
CA ARG A 537 10.41 -14.24 -20.34
C ARG A 537 10.41 -13.58 -21.72
N ALA A 538 11.06 -12.43 -21.87
CA ALA A 538 11.26 -11.78 -23.16
C ALA A 538 12.57 -12.22 -23.84
N ALA A 539 12.68 -12.03 -25.15
CA ALA A 539 13.94 -12.12 -25.90
C ALA A 539 14.75 -10.81 -25.84
N GLY A 540 16.06 -10.91 -25.61
CA GLY A 540 17.00 -9.78 -25.65
C GLY A 540 17.85 -9.70 -24.39
N THR A 541 18.26 -8.48 -24.02
CA THR A 541 19.01 -8.17 -22.78
C THR A 541 18.31 -7.15 -21.89
N TYR A 542 17.24 -6.54 -22.40
CA TYR A 542 16.30 -5.68 -21.67
C TYR A 542 14.89 -6.22 -21.89
N MET A 543 14.03 -6.08 -20.89
CA MET A 543 12.61 -6.40 -21.00
C MET A 543 11.74 -5.35 -20.31
N ALA A 544 10.50 -5.26 -20.76
CA ALA A 544 9.40 -4.67 -20.01
C ALA A 544 8.24 -5.67 -19.97
N TRP A 545 7.53 -5.67 -18.86
CA TRP A 545 6.19 -6.24 -18.77
C TRP A 545 5.23 -5.11 -18.39
N LEU A 546 4.04 -5.16 -18.98
CA LEU A 546 2.93 -4.26 -18.69
C LEU A 546 1.66 -5.06 -18.44
N GLN A 547 0.84 -4.59 -17.50
CA GLN A 547 -0.48 -5.12 -17.16
C GLN A 547 -1.53 -4.05 -17.44
N HIS A 548 -2.50 -4.36 -18.29
CA HIS A 548 -3.64 -3.47 -18.56
C HIS A 548 -4.58 -3.40 -17.35
N VAL A 549 -5.09 -2.19 -17.11
CA VAL A 549 -5.91 -1.78 -15.97
C VAL A 549 -7.06 -0.93 -16.48
N GLN A 550 -8.27 -1.14 -15.93
CA GLN A 550 -9.42 -0.26 -16.12
C GLN A 550 -9.91 0.25 -14.77
N ILE A 551 -10.13 1.56 -14.69
CA ILE A 551 -10.56 2.30 -13.49
C ILE A 551 -12.07 2.16 -13.26
N ARG A 552 -12.49 2.13 -12.00
CA ARG A 552 -13.90 2.02 -11.58
C ARG A 552 -14.34 3.29 -10.86
N GLU A 553 -15.64 3.38 -10.58
CA GLU A 553 -16.28 4.49 -9.83
C GLU A 553 -15.75 4.66 -8.39
N SER A 554 -14.82 3.81 -7.91
CA SER A 554 -14.32 3.80 -6.52
C SER A 554 -12.80 3.98 -6.38
N HIS A 555 -12.04 4.26 -7.45
CA HIS A 555 -10.61 4.58 -7.33
C HIS A 555 -10.38 6.05 -7.72
N ALA A 556 -9.92 6.88 -6.79
CA ALA A 556 -9.55 8.27 -7.05
C ALA A 556 -8.10 8.36 -7.55
N ARG A 557 -7.13 8.10 -6.65
CA ARG A 557 -5.69 8.26 -6.89
C ARG A 557 -4.94 6.95 -6.74
N ALA A 558 -3.85 6.75 -7.50
CA ALA A 558 -2.88 5.67 -7.24
C ALA A 558 -1.72 6.18 -6.36
N VAL A 559 -1.46 5.50 -5.24
CA VAL A 559 -0.45 5.92 -4.24
C VAL A 559 0.78 4.99 -4.17
N ALA A 560 0.66 3.76 -4.67
CA ALA A 560 1.80 2.84 -4.79
C ALA A 560 1.54 1.79 -5.89
N ILE A 561 2.63 1.20 -6.39
CA ILE A 561 2.60 -0.02 -7.21
C ILE A 561 3.45 -1.08 -6.51
N GLU A 562 2.87 -2.25 -6.23
CA GLU A 562 3.62 -3.43 -5.78
C GLU A 562 3.99 -4.34 -6.95
N VAL A 563 5.20 -4.90 -6.89
CA VAL A 563 5.74 -5.80 -7.92
C VAL A 563 6.39 -7.03 -7.29
N ASP A 564 6.00 -8.24 -7.71
CA ASP A 564 6.77 -9.45 -7.41
C ASP A 564 7.87 -9.68 -8.46
N PHE A 565 9.13 -9.72 -8.02
CA PHE A 565 10.31 -9.91 -8.86
C PHE A 565 10.86 -11.36 -8.79
N VAL A 566 9.99 -12.37 -8.72
CA VAL A 566 10.36 -13.79 -8.69
C VAL A 566 11.51 -14.15 -9.66
N PHE A 567 12.49 -14.90 -9.16
CA PHE A 567 13.69 -15.35 -9.89
C PHE A 567 14.61 -14.24 -10.46
N ALA A 568 14.33 -12.95 -10.23
CA ALA A 568 15.30 -11.91 -10.52
C ALA A 568 16.47 -11.94 -9.53
N ALA A 569 17.58 -11.29 -9.87
CA ALA A 569 18.71 -11.12 -8.96
C ALA A 569 18.48 -9.93 -8.03
N VAL A 570 18.46 -10.15 -6.71
CA VAL A 570 18.39 -9.09 -5.70
C VAL A 570 19.50 -8.05 -5.92
N GLY A 571 19.13 -6.77 -5.87
CA GLY A 571 19.97 -5.62 -6.21
C GLY A 571 20.06 -5.31 -7.72
N ARG A 572 19.33 -6.02 -8.60
CA ARG A 572 19.20 -5.65 -10.03
C ARG A 572 18.38 -4.35 -10.14
N PRO A 573 18.83 -3.34 -10.90
CA PRO A 573 18.03 -2.14 -11.17
C PRO A 573 16.79 -2.44 -12.02
N ALA A 574 15.67 -1.86 -11.59
CA ALA A 574 14.40 -1.87 -12.31
C ALA A 574 13.81 -0.45 -12.39
N ARG A 575 12.88 -0.23 -13.32
CA ARG A 575 12.01 0.96 -13.39
C ARG A 575 10.58 0.47 -13.30
N VAL A 576 9.82 0.92 -12.30
CA VAL A 576 8.37 0.69 -12.22
C VAL A 576 7.68 1.93 -12.74
N CYS A 577 6.70 1.77 -13.62
CA CYS A 577 6.06 2.89 -14.31
C CYS A 577 4.54 2.69 -14.44
N LEU A 578 3.84 3.82 -14.57
CA LEU A 578 2.43 3.94 -14.90
C LEU A 578 2.31 4.65 -16.25
N TRP A 579 1.52 4.11 -17.17
CA TRP A 579 1.17 4.69 -18.46
C TRP A 579 -0.36 4.82 -18.60
N ARG A 580 -0.83 5.86 -19.30
CA ARG A 580 -2.23 6.02 -19.72
C ARG A 580 -2.40 5.39 -21.11
N ASP A 581 -3.56 4.80 -21.37
CA ASP A 581 -3.99 4.24 -22.66
C ASP A 581 -5.02 5.21 -23.28
N PRO A 582 -4.61 6.12 -24.20
CA PRO A 582 -5.43 7.28 -24.57
C PRO A 582 -6.63 6.95 -25.47
N ASP A 583 -6.59 5.83 -26.19
CA ASP A 583 -7.61 5.39 -27.15
C ASP A 583 -8.51 4.27 -26.57
N GLY A 584 -7.99 3.51 -25.60
CA GLY A 584 -8.73 2.52 -24.82
C GLY A 584 -8.80 1.13 -25.44
N ASP A 585 -8.06 0.81 -26.51
CA ASP A 585 -8.04 -0.52 -27.13
C ASP A 585 -7.13 -1.56 -26.43
N GLY A 586 -6.23 -1.09 -25.55
CA GLY A 586 -5.32 -1.93 -24.78
C GLY A 586 -4.12 -2.48 -25.57
N ASP A 587 -3.62 -1.77 -26.58
CA ASP A 587 -2.31 -1.99 -27.23
C ASP A 587 -1.27 -0.94 -26.78
N PRO A 588 -0.22 -1.28 -25.99
CA PRO A 588 0.70 -0.32 -25.38
C PRO A 588 1.75 0.23 -26.38
N ARG A 589 1.31 0.67 -27.56
CA ARG A 589 2.12 1.31 -28.60
C ARG A 589 1.95 2.83 -28.64
N ASP A 590 0.78 3.30 -28.22
CA ASP A 590 0.44 4.70 -28.01
C ASP A 590 0.25 5.03 -26.51
N ALA A 591 0.55 4.08 -25.62
CA ALA A 591 0.50 4.28 -24.18
C ALA A 591 1.51 5.36 -23.73
N GLU A 592 0.99 6.45 -23.14
CA GLU A 592 1.75 7.63 -22.75
C GLU A 592 2.23 7.52 -21.31
N LEU A 593 3.49 7.85 -21.03
CA LEU A 593 4.06 7.72 -19.69
C LEU A 593 3.51 8.77 -18.72
N VAL A 594 2.86 8.32 -17.65
CA VAL A 594 2.39 9.18 -16.55
C VAL A 594 3.48 9.33 -15.50
N HIS A 595 4.03 8.23 -14.98
CA HIS A 595 5.03 8.28 -13.92
C HIS A 595 6.05 7.13 -13.97
N ARG A 596 7.27 7.37 -13.48
CA ARG A 596 8.34 6.35 -13.41
C ARG A 596 9.22 6.47 -12.15
N VAL A 597 9.35 5.37 -11.42
CA VAL A 597 10.20 5.25 -10.23
C VAL A 597 11.39 4.32 -10.51
N TYR A 598 12.59 4.75 -10.12
CA TYR A 598 13.80 3.94 -10.22
C TYR A 598 13.99 3.13 -8.92
N THR A 599 13.93 1.80 -9.03
CA THR A 599 14.06 0.88 -7.88
C THR A 599 15.14 -0.20 -8.12
N GLN A 600 15.35 -1.06 -7.14
CA GLN A 600 16.14 -2.28 -7.27
C GLN A 600 15.36 -3.44 -6.64
N VAL A 601 15.44 -4.62 -7.26
CA VAL A 601 14.87 -5.87 -6.75
C VAL A 601 15.30 -6.10 -5.31
N VAL A 602 14.37 -6.08 -4.35
CA VAL A 602 14.62 -6.30 -2.92
C VAL A 602 14.41 -7.76 -2.56
N SER A 603 13.28 -8.36 -2.98
CA SER A 603 13.04 -9.80 -2.89
C SER A 603 13.15 -10.51 -4.24
N ASN A 604 13.35 -11.84 -4.20
CA ASN A 604 13.14 -12.72 -5.35
C ASN A 604 12.39 -14.01 -4.99
N GLU A 605 11.74 -14.02 -3.83
CA GLU A 605 10.91 -15.11 -3.30
C GLU A 605 9.44 -14.89 -3.69
N ALA A 606 8.80 -15.89 -4.29
CA ALA A 606 7.42 -15.76 -4.80
C ALA A 606 6.42 -15.46 -3.68
N GLY A 607 5.58 -14.44 -3.89
CA GLY A 607 4.63 -13.90 -2.92
C GLY A 607 5.18 -12.75 -2.07
N VAL A 608 6.47 -12.44 -2.14
CA VAL A 608 7.10 -11.32 -1.42
C VAL A 608 7.28 -10.15 -2.39
N ARG A 609 6.45 -9.11 -2.24
CA ARG A 609 6.30 -8.02 -3.20
C ARG A 609 7.13 -6.80 -2.80
N ASP A 610 7.80 -6.18 -3.77
CA ASP A 610 8.47 -4.91 -3.61
C ASP A 610 7.46 -3.77 -3.78
N ARG A 611 7.02 -3.13 -2.68
CA ARG A 611 6.13 -1.95 -2.73
C ARG A 611 6.90 -0.70 -3.14
N VAL A 612 6.52 -0.13 -4.29
CA VAL A 612 7.09 1.09 -4.85
C VAL A 612 6.08 2.23 -4.69
N LEU A 613 6.37 3.13 -3.74
CA LEU A 613 5.56 4.33 -3.53
C LEU A 613 5.57 5.22 -4.78
N LEU A 614 4.42 5.78 -5.09
CA LEU A 614 4.23 6.88 -6.04
C LEU A 614 4.02 8.18 -5.21
N PRO A 615 4.06 9.38 -5.81
CA PRO A 615 3.16 10.44 -5.36
C PRO A 615 1.70 9.97 -5.59
N PRO A 616 0.70 10.52 -4.89
CA PRO A 616 -0.69 10.36 -5.33
C PRO A 616 -0.82 10.82 -6.79
N ILE A 617 -1.46 10.01 -7.63
CA ILE A 617 -1.66 10.30 -9.06
C ILE A 617 -3.11 10.03 -9.39
N ASP A 618 -3.84 11.06 -9.80
CA ASP A 618 -5.25 10.97 -10.17
C ASP A 618 -5.45 10.08 -11.40
N LEU A 619 -6.39 9.15 -11.27
CA LEU A 619 -6.68 8.15 -12.29
C LEU A 619 -7.79 8.59 -13.25
N GLY A 620 -8.49 9.68 -12.92
CA GLY A 620 -9.67 10.14 -13.63
C GLY A 620 -10.88 9.22 -13.41
N PRO A 621 -12.02 9.52 -14.04
CA PRO A 621 -13.29 8.88 -13.73
C PRO A 621 -13.37 7.42 -14.23
N SER A 622 -14.43 6.75 -13.79
CA SER A 622 -14.72 5.36 -14.13
C SER A 622 -14.65 5.09 -15.65
N GLY A 623 -13.91 4.05 -16.03
CA GLY A 623 -13.64 3.71 -17.42
C GLY A 623 -12.28 4.19 -17.94
N GLY A 624 -11.52 4.97 -17.18
CA GLY A 624 -10.12 5.29 -17.49
C GLY A 624 -9.28 4.04 -17.77
N SER A 625 -8.38 4.12 -18.75
CA SER A 625 -7.59 2.98 -19.25
C SER A 625 -6.10 3.24 -19.04
N TYR A 626 -5.39 2.26 -18.45
CA TYR A 626 -4.00 2.42 -18.01
C TYR A 626 -3.20 1.12 -18.17
N PHE A 627 -1.87 1.25 -18.16
CA PHE A 627 -0.94 0.16 -17.94
C PHE A 627 -0.04 0.44 -16.74
N ILE A 628 0.09 -0.52 -15.84
CA ILE A 628 1.16 -0.57 -14.83
C ILE A 628 2.22 -1.56 -15.29
N GLY A 629 3.50 -1.33 -15.01
CA GLY A 629 4.56 -2.20 -15.54
C GLY A 629 5.95 -2.01 -14.94
N ALA A 630 6.81 -3.00 -15.19
CA ALA A 630 8.20 -3.00 -14.74
C ALA A 630 9.17 -3.26 -15.91
N MET A 631 10.22 -2.42 -16.00
CA MET A 631 11.32 -2.54 -16.96
C MET A 631 12.62 -2.95 -16.29
N MET A 632 13.34 -3.90 -16.88
CA MET A 632 14.61 -4.42 -16.35
C MET A 632 15.73 -4.51 -17.39
N ALA A 633 16.96 -4.49 -16.89
CA ALA A 633 18.20 -4.57 -17.68
C ALA A 633 19.09 -5.72 -17.20
N GLY A 634 19.82 -6.36 -18.13
CA GLY A 634 20.68 -7.49 -17.80
C GLY A 634 19.89 -8.76 -17.49
N VAL A 635 18.81 -8.98 -18.25
CA VAL A 635 18.02 -10.21 -18.26
C VAL A 635 18.83 -11.32 -18.94
N THR A 636 18.72 -12.55 -18.43
CA THR A 636 19.45 -13.73 -18.91
C THR A 636 18.51 -14.87 -19.29
N GLU A 637 19.02 -15.99 -19.81
CA GLU A 637 18.19 -17.16 -20.11
C GLU A 637 17.60 -17.86 -18.87
N GLU A 638 18.02 -17.50 -17.66
CA GLU A 638 17.56 -18.10 -16.40
C GLU A 638 16.55 -17.21 -15.64
N ASP A 639 16.36 -15.95 -16.08
CA ASP A 639 15.38 -15.02 -15.50
C ASP A 639 13.99 -15.23 -16.12
N PHE A 640 12.97 -15.46 -15.27
CA PHE A 640 11.55 -15.55 -15.68
C PHE A 640 10.62 -14.58 -14.91
N PRO A 641 10.91 -13.27 -14.82
CA PRO A 641 10.01 -12.28 -14.22
C PRO A 641 8.96 -11.80 -15.24
N ALA A 642 8.26 -12.76 -15.83
CA ALA A 642 6.99 -12.62 -16.52
C ALA A 642 6.14 -13.84 -16.15
N ALA A 643 4.81 -13.76 -16.05
CA ALA A 643 3.97 -14.95 -15.96
C ALA A 643 2.58 -14.76 -16.54
N LEU A 644 1.93 -15.87 -16.85
CA LEU A 644 0.69 -15.94 -17.61
C LEU A 644 -0.46 -16.43 -16.74
N ASP A 645 -1.37 -15.52 -16.37
CA ASP A 645 -2.73 -15.86 -15.93
C ASP A 645 -3.38 -16.72 -17.03
N ALA A 646 -3.68 -17.96 -16.66
CA ALA A 646 -4.35 -18.93 -17.52
C ALA A 646 -5.70 -19.39 -16.94
N THR A 647 -6.20 -18.64 -15.95
CA THR A 647 -7.07 -19.12 -14.88
C THR A 647 -8.32 -18.25 -14.74
N THR A 648 -8.20 -16.92 -14.91
CA THR A 648 -9.32 -15.97 -14.81
C THR A 648 -10.07 -15.75 -16.14
N ALA A 649 -11.01 -14.79 -16.13
CA ALA A 649 -11.70 -14.31 -17.33
C ALA A 649 -11.04 -13.07 -17.98
N TYR A 650 -9.95 -12.56 -17.40
CA TYR A 650 -9.25 -11.34 -17.83
C TYR A 650 -7.98 -11.60 -18.66
N ALA A 651 -7.59 -12.88 -18.82
CA ALA A 651 -6.55 -13.33 -19.74
C ALA A 651 -6.70 -12.66 -21.14
N GLY A 652 -5.71 -11.83 -21.49
CA GLY A 652 -5.72 -10.95 -22.65
C GLY A 652 -5.17 -9.54 -22.41
N GLY A 653 -5.08 -9.07 -21.16
CA GLY A 653 -4.61 -7.71 -20.82
C GLY A 653 -3.09 -7.52 -20.69
N SER A 654 -2.33 -8.60 -20.50
CA SER A 654 -0.90 -8.52 -20.16
C SER A 654 -0.01 -8.52 -21.41
N TRP A 655 1.07 -7.73 -21.37
CA TRP A 655 2.01 -7.56 -22.48
C TRP A 655 3.47 -7.75 -22.04
N ILE A 656 4.30 -8.21 -22.98
CA ILE A 656 5.74 -8.35 -22.77
C ILE A 656 6.53 -7.85 -23.99
N ILE A 657 7.58 -7.08 -23.69
CA ILE A 657 8.45 -6.40 -24.65
C ILE A 657 9.89 -6.82 -24.37
N GLY A 658 10.64 -7.15 -25.41
CA GLY A 658 12.03 -7.60 -25.35
C GLY A 658 12.93 -6.85 -26.33
N SER A 659 14.09 -6.39 -25.87
CA SER A 659 14.97 -5.50 -26.63
C SER A 659 16.47 -5.81 -26.45
N GLU A 660 17.24 -5.51 -27.50
CA GLU A 660 18.72 -5.54 -27.50
C GLU A 660 19.34 -4.18 -27.12
N LEU A 661 18.51 -3.14 -26.93
CA LEU A 661 18.89 -1.81 -26.46
C LEU A 661 18.08 -1.45 -25.19
N PRO A 662 18.53 -0.50 -24.37
CA PRO A 662 17.75 -0.03 -23.22
C PRO A 662 16.37 0.44 -23.68
N LEU A 663 15.31 -0.16 -23.13
CA LEU A 663 13.94 0.26 -23.41
C LEU A 663 13.72 1.69 -22.91
N ASP A 664 13.09 2.48 -23.75
CA ASP A 664 12.61 3.82 -23.43
C ASP A 664 11.17 3.71 -22.93
N PRO A 665 10.81 4.17 -21.72
CA PRO A 665 9.42 4.20 -21.28
C PRO A 665 8.60 5.25 -22.05
N ASP A 666 9.26 6.15 -22.78
CA ASP A 666 8.64 7.19 -23.60
C ASP A 666 8.48 6.73 -25.09
N ASP A 667 8.95 5.53 -25.45
CA ASP A 667 8.84 4.90 -26.79
C ASP A 667 8.92 3.35 -26.68
N LEU A 668 7.77 2.69 -26.47
CA LEU A 668 7.70 1.27 -26.15
C LEU A 668 7.93 0.31 -27.34
N ASP A 669 7.80 0.76 -28.60
CA ASP A 669 8.00 -0.08 -29.80
C ASP A 669 9.18 0.35 -30.71
N GLY A 670 10.00 1.31 -30.24
CA GLY A 670 11.13 1.94 -30.91
C GLY A 670 12.39 1.11 -31.21
N GLU A 671 13.48 1.79 -31.58
CA GLU A 671 14.70 1.13 -32.08
C GLU A 671 15.36 0.22 -31.04
N GLY A 672 15.37 -1.08 -31.33
CA GLY A 672 16.03 -2.12 -30.53
C GLY A 672 15.10 -3.24 -30.08
N VAL A 673 13.79 -2.98 -30.08
CA VAL A 673 12.75 -3.97 -29.78
C VAL A 673 12.80 -5.12 -30.80
N ILE A 674 12.85 -6.35 -30.29
CA ILE A 674 12.89 -7.60 -31.06
C ILE A 674 11.71 -8.53 -30.72
N GLU A 675 11.00 -8.26 -29.63
CA GLU A 675 9.80 -8.95 -29.19
C GLU A 675 8.80 -7.94 -28.61
N PHE A 676 7.53 -8.03 -29.00
CA PHE A 676 6.43 -7.22 -28.49
C PHE A 676 5.15 -8.04 -28.69
N ASN A 677 4.70 -8.73 -27.65
CA ASN A 677 3.64 -9.75 -27.72
C ASN A 677 2.66 -9.62 -26.54
N ARG A 678 1.36 -9.90 -26.75
CA ARG A 678 0.44 -10.21 -25.63
C ARG A 678 0.88 -11.51 -24.98
N LEU A 679 0.87 -11.56 -23.66
CA LEU A 679 1.50 -12.63 -22.87
C LEU A 679 0.87 -14.00 -23.16
N ASP A 680 -0.45 -14.02 -23.37
CA ASP A 680 -1.26 -15.20 -23.74
C ASP A 680 -0.85 -15.84 -25.07
N SER A 681 -0.23 -15.06 -25.96
CA SER A 681 0.17 -15.52 -27.29
C SER A 681 1.44 -16.39 -27.27
N LEU A 682 2.21 -16.36 -26.18
CA LEU A 682 3.46 -17.10 -26.01
C LEU A 682 3.23 -18.53 -25.53
N GLY A 683 2.10 -18.79 -24.86
CA GLY A 683 1.73 -20.08 -24.29
C GLY A 683 2.43 -20.36 -22.93
N PRO A 684 2.06 -21.47 -22.26
CA PRO A 684 2.54 -21.76 -20.92
C PRO A 684 4.06 -22.00 -20.92
N GLY A 685 4.73 -21.28 -20.02
CA GLY A 685 6.14 -21.42 -19.73
C GLY A 685 6.53 -22.74 -19.03
N VAL A 686 7.74 -22.80 -18.49
CA VAL A 686 8.34 -24.03 -17.94
C VAL A 686 8.50 -23.98 -16.41
N TRP A 687 8.35 -22.80 -15.82
CA TRP A 687 8.53 -22.52 -14.40
C TRP A 687 7.24 -21.97 -13.78
N TRP A 688 7.19 -21.93 -12.45
CA TRP A 688 6.07 -21.38 -11.66
C TRP A 688 6.45 -20.01 -11.11
N SER A 689 5.52 -19.06 -11.04
CA SER A 689 5.76 -17.67 -10.62
C SER A 689 4.45 -17.01 -10.18
N ASN A 690 4.43 -16.18 -9.12
CA ASN A 690 3.20 -15.54 -8.61
C ASN A 690 3.13 -14.06 -8.98
N TRP A 691 2.00 -13.58 -9.53
CA TRP A 691 2.06 -12.53 -10.56
C TRP A 691 1.18 -11.30 -10.36
N ILE A 692 1.35 -10.72 -9.18
CA ILE A 692 0.63 -9.51 -8.79
C ILE A 692 1.47 -8.26 -9.11
N LEU A 693 1.12 -7.61 -10.22
CA LEU A 693 1.20 -6.15 -10.31
C LEU A 693 -0.12 -5.60 -9.78
N ARG A 694 -0.07 -4.92 -8.64
CA ARG A 694 -1.23 -4.24 -8.03
C ARG A 694 -0.89 -2.80 -7.75
N PHE A 695 -1.88 -1.90 -7.88
CA PHE A 695 -1.74 -0.53 -7.41
C PHE A 695 -2.69 -0.31 -6.24
N ASP A 696 -2.18 0.36 -5.23
CA ASP A 696 -2.94 0.82 -4.08
C ASP A 696 -3.60 2.16 -4.44
N TYR A 697 -4.86 2.33 -4.05
CA TYR A 697 -5.65 3.52 -4.38
C TYR A 697 -6.48 4.04 -3.22
N GLU A 698 -6.70 5.36 -3.22
CA GLU A 698 -7.58 6.06 -2.30
C GLU A 698 -9.02 6.06 -2.86
N THR A 699 -10.01 5.90 -1.98
CA THR A 699 -11.45 5.95 -2.28
C THR A 699 -12.03 7.36 -2.10
N SER A 700 -13.29 7.58 -2.51
CA SER A 700 -14.06 8.80 -2.19
C SER A 700 -14.58 8.84 -0.73
N THR A 701 -13.86 8.18 0.19
CA THR A 701 -14.11 8.19 1.64
C THR A 701 -12.86 8.55 2.44
N GLY A 702 -11.77 8.96 1.76
CA GLY A 702 -10.49 9.31 2.38
C GLY A 702 -10.54 10.57 3.26
N ASP A 703 -9.36 10.95 3.74
CA ASP A 703 -9.07 12.19 4.49
C ASP A 703 -7.91 12.87 3.76
N CYS A 704 -8.23 13.83 2.89
CA CYS A 704 -7.24 14.36 1.97
C CYS A 704 -6.40 15.50 2.55
N ASP A 705 -6.91 16.26 3.51
CA ASP A 705 -6.13 17.29 4.23
C ASP A 705 -5.42 16.76 5.48
N ASN A 706 -5.64 15.48 5.84
CA ASN A 706 -5.01 14.74 6.93
C ASN A 706 -5.34 15.33 8.31
N ASP A 707 -6.58 15.77 8.47
CA ASP A 707 -7.16 16.39 9.66
C ASP A 707 -7.66 15.35 10.69
N GLY A 708 -8.05 14.16 10.21
CA GLY A 708 -8.68 13.09 10.99
C GLY A 708 -10.19 12.99 10.84
N VAL A 709 -10.80 13.66 9.85
CA VAL A 709 -12.24 13.58 9.52
C VAL A 709 -12.41 13.24 8.03
N PRO A 710 -13.17 12.18 7.68
CA PRO A 710 -13.41 11.80 6.28
C PRO A 710 -13.96 12.95 5.42
N ASP A 711 -13.48 13.06 4.18
CA ASP A 711 -13.83 14.11 3.22
C ASP A 711 -15.35 14.23 3.06
N ILE A 712 -16.07 13.09 3.03
CA ILE A 712 -17.53 13.03 2.93
C ILE A 712 -18.25 13.72 4.11
N CYS A 713 -17.69 13.66 5.32
CA CYS A 713 -18.21 14.38 6.48
C CYS A 713 -17.99 15.89 6.34
N GLN A 714 -16.79 16.27 5.92
CA GLN A 714 -16.41 17.66 5.72
C GLN A 714 -17.24 18.32 4.59
N ILE A 715 -17.56 17.59 3.52
CA ILE A 715 -18.49 17.99 2.44
C ILE A 715 -19.93 18.16 2.98
N LEU A 716 -20.40 17.22 3.82
CA LEU A 716 -21.78 17.21 4.33
C LEU A 716 -22.09 18.39 5.28
N ASP A 717 -21.16 18.75 6.16
CA ASP A 717 -21.29 19.95 7.01
C ASP A 717 -20.82 21.25 6.30
N GLY A 718 -20.06 21.13 5.21
CA GLY A 718 -19.67 22.22 4.31
C GLY A 718 -18.39 22.96 4.71
N ASP A 719 -17.49 22.27 5.42
CA ASP A 719 -16.13 22.74 5.72
C ASP A 719 -15.14 22.39 4.56
N LEU A 720 -15.40 21.30 3.82
CA LEU A 720 -14.88 21.09 2.46
C LEU A 720 -15.97 21.33 1.40
N LEU A 721 -15.57 21.45 0.14
CA LEU A 721 -16.44 21.63 -1.02
C LEU A 721 -16.37 20.43 -1.96
N ASP A 722 -17.48 20.15 -2.65
CA ASP A 722 -17.61 19.21 -3.78
C ASP A 722 -18.45 19.98 -4.82
N LEU A 723 -17.77 20.61 -5.79
CA LEU A 723 -18.40 21.53 -6.74
C LEU A 723 -18.90 20.84 -8.02
N ASP A 724 -18.36 19.69 -8.42
CA ASP A 724 -18.81 18.92 -9.59
C ASP A 724 -19.88 17.86 -9.24
N GLY A 725 -19.95 17.43 -7.99
CA GLY A 725 -20.88 16.44 -7.48
C GLY A 725 -20.42 14.99 -7.70
N ASN A 726 -19.12 14.74 -7.87
CA ASN A 726 -18.56 13.40 -8.03
C ASN A 726 -18.41 12.63 -6.68
N GLY A 727 -18.33 13.36 -5.56
CA GLY A 727 -18.26 12.81 -4.20
C GLY A 727 -16.84 12.72 -3.60
N ILE A 728 -15.83 13.18 -4.32
CA ILE A 728 -14.51 13.56 -3.80
C ILE A 728 -14.59 15.07 -3.45
N ALA A 729 -13.84 15.54 -2.44
CA ALA A 729 -13.80 16.98 -2.17
C ALA A 729 -12.84 17.69 -3.13
N ASP A 730 -13.15 18.93 -3.50
CA ASP A 730 -12.37 19.76 -4.42
C ASP A 730 -10.88 19.80 -4.02
N ALA A 731 -10.60 19.96 -2.72
CA ALA A 731 -9.25 20.02 -2.15
C ALA A 731 -8.43 18.72 -2.29
N CYS A 732 -9.00 17.70 -2.96
CA CYS A 732 -8.47 16.36 -3.08
C CYS A 732 -8.20 15.95 -4.55
N GLU A 733 -8.26 16.87 -5.51
CA GLU A 733 -8.07 16.61 -6.95
C GLU A 733 -6.82 17.36 -7.48
N ASP A 734 -5.63 16.78 -7.27
CA ASP A 734 -4.30 17.26 -7.72
C ASP A 734 -3.91 16.48 -8.99
N CYS A 735 -4.62 16.79 -10.07
CA CYS A 735 -4.55 16.15 -11.39
C CYS A 735 -3.22 16.39 -12.13
N ASP A 736 -2.52 17.49 -11.83
CA ASP A 736 -1.21 17.89 -12.38
C ASP A 736 -0.03 17.32 -11.55
N GLY A 737 -0.20 17.20 -10.23
CA GLY A 737 0.78 16.59 -9.31
C GLY A 737 1.83 17.57 -8.76
N ASP A 738 1.52 18.87 -8.75
CA ASP A 738 2.35 19.97 -8.25
C ASP A 738 2.31 20.05 -6.70
N GLY A 739 1.21 19.63 -6.08
CA GLY A 739 0.94 19.75 -4.65
C GLY A 739 0.18 21.01 -4.23
N VAL A 740 -0.47 21.69 -5.17
CA VAL A 740 -1.36 22.84 -4.96
C VAL A 740 -2.60 22.69 -5.85
N VAL A 741 -3.70 22.20 -5.27
CA VAL A 741 -4.99 22.10 -5.99
C VAL A 741 -5.41 23.46 -6.55
N ASP A 742 -5.60 23.53 -7.87
CA ASP A 742 -6.14 24.68 -8.59
C ASP A 742 -7.42 24.32 -9.38
N ALA A 743 -8.27 25.32 -9.63
CA ALA A 743 -9.60 25.07 -10.20
C ALA A 743 -9.64 24.91 -11.74
N CYS A 744 -8.52 24.61 -12.39
CA CYS A 744 -8.50 23.84 -13.64
C CYS A 744 -8.75 22.35 -13.41
N GLU A 745 -8.25 21.81 -12.30
CA GLU A 745 -8.31 20.38 -11.97
C GLU A 745 -9.76 19.96 -11.67
N LEU A 746 -10.47 20.80 -10.90
CA LEU A 746 -11.91 20.73 -10.60
C LEU A 746 -12.85 20.74 -11.83
N THR A 747 -12.32 20.88 -13.05
CA THR A 747 -13.12 20.85 -14.29
C THR A 747 -12.95 19.56 -15.09
N CYS A 748 -12.02 18.68 -14.69
CA CYS A 748 -11.64 17.49 -15.42
C CYS A 748 -12.61 16.32 -15.22
N ALA A 749 -13.76 16.40 -15.90
CA ALA A 749 -14.68 15.28 -16.13
C ALA A 749 -14.10 14.14 -17.03
N GLY A 750 -12.80 13.86 -16.90
CA GLY A 750 -12.07 12.72 -17.48
C GLY A 750 -11.46 12.87 -18.86
N ASP A 751 -11.57 14.04 -19.52
CA ASP A 751 -10.99 14.27 -20.86
C ASP A 751 -9.92 15.37 -20.86
N CYS A 752 -8.84 15.14 -20.12
CA CYS A 752 -7.56 15.85 -20.29
C CYS A 752 -6.83 15.36 -21.58
N GLY A 753 -7.57 15.05 -22.66
CA GLY A 753 -7.12 14.13 -23.71
C GLY A 753 -7.46 14.48 -25.16
N SER A 754 -8.22 15.56 -25.44
CA SER A 754 -8.73 15.83 -26.80
C SER A 754 -8.23 17.12 -27.48
N ILE A 755 -6.96 17.09 -27.93
CA ILE A 755 -6.31 17.94 -28.96
C ILE A 755 -6.28 19.47 -28.76
N TRP A 756 -6.88 19.99 -27.69
CA TRP A 756 -6.83 21.41 -27.30
C TRP A 756 -5.91 21.68 -26.13
N ASP A 757 -5.66 20.69 -25.28
CA ASP A 757 -4.70 20.82 -24.19
C ASP A 757 -3.26 20.54 -24.68
N THR A 758 -2.44 21.59 -24.59
CA THR A 758 -1.00 21.52 -24.42
C THR A 758 -0.61 22.75 -23.58
N GLY A 759 -1.44 23.06 -22.58
CA GLY A 759 -1.60 24.41 -22.07
C GLY A 759 -2.54 24.62 -20.87
N CYS A 760 -2.99 23.59 -20.15
CA CYS A 760 -3.18 23.78 -18.70
C CYS A 760 -1.89 24.37 -18.10
N GLY A 761 -2.04 25.36 -17.22
CA GLY A 761 -0.94 26.21 -16.77
C GLY A 761 -0.32 27.13 -17.84
N GLN A 762 -0.96 27.37 -18.99
CA GLN A 762 -0.51 28.31 -20.04
C GLN A 762 -1.58 29.29 -20.55
N SER A 763 -2.85 29.10 -20.22
CA SER A 763 -3.87 30.16 -20.29
C SER A 763 -3.52 31.31 -19.35
N VAL A 764 -4.17 32.46 -19.53
CA VAL A 764 -3.97 33.61 -18.63
C VAL A 764 -4.75 33.33 -17.33
N ASP A 765 -4.19 33.76 -16.20
CA ASP A 765 -4.93 34.14 -15.00
C ASP A 765 -4.91 35.68 -14.98
N CYS A 766 -6.02 36.28 -15.38
CA CYS A 766 -6.20 37.71 -15.53
C CYS A 766 -6.53 38.39 -14.20
N ASN A 767 -7.22 37.67 -13.30
CA ASN A 767 -7.75 38.24 -12.07
C ASN A 767 -6.71 38.15 -10.90
N GLY A 768 -5.79 37.19 -10.97
CA GLY A 768 -4.68 36.98 -10.04
C GLY A 768 -5.01 36.09 -8.83
N ASP A 769 -6.09 35.31 -8.88
CA ASP A 769 -6.50 34.38 -7.81
C ASP A 769 -5.74 33.04 -7.83
N GLY A 770 -5.05 32.73 -8.92
CA GLY A 770 -4.30 31.49 -9.13
C GLY A 770 -4.98 30.49 -10.08
N ILE A 771 -6.21 30.76 -10.54
CA ILE A 771 -7.00 29.85 -11.37
C ILE A 771 -7.10 30.44 -12.80
N PRO A 772 -6.54 29.78 -13.83
CA PRO A 772 -6.62 30.26 -15.22
C PRO A 772 -8.06 30.45 -15.73
N ASP A 773 -8.32 31.56 -16.44
CA ASP A 773 -9.68 32.04 -16.75
C ASP A 773 -10.50 31.08 -17.65
N ASP A 774 -9.83 30.31 -18.52
CA ASP A 774 -10.47 29.29 -19.36
C ASP A 774 -11.17 28.20 -18.53
N CYS A 775 -10.68 27.93 -17.31
CA CYS A 775 -11.23 26.94 -16.39
C CYS A 775 -12.40 27.51 -15.57
N GLN A 776 -12.29 28.75 -15.10
CA GLN A 776 -13.39 29.47 -14.40
C GLN A 776 -14.66 29.59 -15.27
N ASN A 777 -14.51 29.61 -16.60
CA ASN A 777 -15.63 29.66 -17.53
C ASN A 777 -16.52 28.41 -17.58
N ALA A 778 -16.10 27.28 -16.97
CA ALA A 778 -16.84 26.02 -17.06
C ALA A 778 -17.92 25.82 -15.97
N PHE A 779 -17.73 26.36 -14.75
CA PHE A 779 -18.53 26.01 -13.56
C PHE A 779 -19.39 27.17 -13.03
N ASN A 780 -18.72 28.23 -12.60
CA ASN A 780 -19.33 29.47 -12.11
C ASN A 780 -19.53 30.46 -13.27
N GLY A 781 -18.61 30.48 -14.24
CA GLY A 781 -18.59 31.46 -15.31
C GLY A 781 -18.04 32.77 -14.77
N LEU A 782 -16.88 33.20 -15.27
CA LEU A 782 -16.49 34.60 -15.08
C LEU A 782 -17.57 35.47 -15.72
N THR A 783 -17.83 36.63 -15.11
CA THR A 783 -18.81 37.55 -15.69
C THR A 783 -18.25 38.03 -17.03
N ASP A 784 -19.07 37.94 -18.08
CA ASP A 784 -18.85 38.49 -19.42
C ASP A 784 -20.10 39.35 -19.66
N CYS A 785 -20.06 40.58 -19.17
CA CYS A 785 -21.24 41.42 -19.02
C CYS A 785 -21.69 42.07 -20.34
N ASP A 786 -20.76 42.27 -21.27
CA ASP A 786 -21.04 42.82 -22.61
C ASP A 786 -21.33 41.72 -23.66
N GLY A 787 -20.93 40.47 -23.37
CA GLY A 787 -21.14 39.30 -24.20
C GLY A 787 -20.15 39.16 -25.35
N ASN A 788 -18.94 39.74 -25.24
CA ASN A 788 -17.94 39.69 -26.30
C ASN A 788 -17.17 38.35 -26.34
N GLY A 789 -17.19 37.57 -25.26
CA GLY A 789 -16.51 36.28 -25.13
C GLY A 789 -15.12 36.34 -24.49
N ALA A 790 -14.79 37.44 -23.81
CA ALA A 790 -13.70 37.55 -22.86
C ALA A 790 -14.26 37.87 -21.46
N PRO A 791 -13.74 37.25 -20.38
CA PRO A 791 -14.08 37.62 -19.02
C PRO A 791 -13.87 39.09 -18.69
N ASP A 792 -14.77 39.68 -17.89
CA ASP A 792 -14.67 41.05 -17.38
C ASP A 792 -13.34 41.30 -16.63
N ALA A 793 -12.76 40.26 -16.02
CA ALA A 793 -11.46 40.33 -15.34
C ALA A 793 -10.26 40.27 -16.31
N CYS A 794 -10.43 39.74 -17.53
CA CYS A 794 -9.45 39.79 -18.61
C CYS A 794 -9.55 41.06 -19.46
N GLU A 795 -10.68 41.75 -19.41
CA GLU A 795 -10.84 43.06 -20.03
C GLU A 795 -9.89 44.07 -19.36
N PRO A 796 -9.09 44.83 -20.13
CA PRO A 796 -8.15 45.77 -19.54
C PRO A 796 -8.88 46.90 -18.84
N ALA A 797 -8.43 47.27 -17.62
CA ALA A 797 -8.92 48.40 -16.80
C ALA A 797 -8.70 49.81 -17.41
N ILE A 798 -8.64 49.90 -18.73
CA ILE A 798 -8.95 51.09 -19.55
C ILE A 798 -10.44 51.14 -19.94
N LEU A 799 -11.18 50.06 -19.66
CA LEU A 799 -12.63 49.87 -19.86
C LEU A 799 -13.42 49.89 -18.52
N ASP A 800 -12.72 50.12 -17.40
CA ASP A 800 -13.24 50.71 -16.16
C ASP A 800 -12.71 52.14 -16.14
N CYS A 801 -13.55 53.10 -16.55
CA CYS A 801 -13.10 54.46 -16.83
C CYS A 801 -13.10 55.38 -15.61
N ASP A 802 -13.89 55.09 -14.57
CA ASP A 802 -13.95 55.86 -13.32
C ASP A 802 -13.02 55.30 -12.23
N GLY A 803 -12.64 54.02 -12.34
CA GLY A 803 -11.74 53.29 -11.46
C GLY A 803 -12.43 52.61 -10.28
N ASN A 804 -13.72 52.26 -10.38
CA ASN A 804 -14.47 51.65 -9.28
C ASN A 804 -14.31 50.13 -9.14
N GLY A 805 -13.75 49.44 -10.15
CA GLY A 805 -13.54 48.00 -10.18
C GLY A 805 -14.64 47.21 -10.89
N ILE A 806 -15.48 47.87 -11.69
CA ILE A 806 -16.52 47.30 -12.57
C ILE A 806 -16.35 47.96 -13.94
N LEU A 807 -16.53 47.22 -15.04
CA LEU A 807 -16.41 47.80 -16.38
C LEU A 807 -17.62 48.66 -16.73
N ASP A 808 -17.39 49.71 -17.53
CA ASP A 808 -18.40 50.66 -18.01
C ASP A 808 -19.59 49.92 -18.67
N SER A 809 -19.27 48.91 -19.47
CA SER A 809 -20.23 48.04 -20.17
C SER A 809 -21.15 47.28 -19.20
N CYS A 810 -20.61 46.81 -18.07
CA CYS A 810 -21.37 46.11 -17.05
C CYS A 810 -22.31 47.05 -16.31
N GLU A 811 -21.83 48.26 -15.98
CA GLU A 811 -22.63 49.26 -15.29
C GLU A 811 -23.82 49.76 -16.13
N ILE A 812 -23.63 49.86 -17.45
CA ILE A 812 -24.68 50.15 -18.42
C ILE A 812 -25.66 48.97 -18.55
N ALA A 813 -25.17 47.73 -18.51
CA ALA A 813 -25.98 46.51 -18.61
C ALA A 813 -26.84 46.25 -17.37
N GLU A 814 -26.31 46.47 -16.16
CA GLU A 814 -27.06 46.40 -14.89
C GLU A 814 -27.92 47.65 -14.65
N GLY A 815 -27.53 48.79 -15.21
CA GLY A 815 -28.16 50.09 -14.99
C GLY A 815 -27.78 50.72 -13.64
N THR A 816 -26.53 50.55 -13.22
CA THR A 816 -25.94 51.19 -12.03
C THR A 816 -25.41 52.59 -12.34
N ALA A 817 -24.87 52.79 -13.55
CA ALA A 817 -24.51 54.09 -14.11
C ALA A 817 -25.51 54.55 -15.18
N GLU A 818 -25.43 55.83 -15.58
CA GLU A 818 -26.15 56.35 -16.75
C GLU A 818 -25.17 56.43 -17.95
N ASP A 819 -25.62 55.91 -19.10
CA ASP A 819 -25.11 56.21 -20.45
C ASP A 819 -26.30 56.79 -21.21
N CYS A 820 -26.36 58.12 -21.31
CA CYS A 820 -27.53 58.80 -21.84
C CYS A 820 -27.49 58.98 -23.37
N ASN A 821 -26.29 58.92 -23.98
CA ASN A 821 -26.07 59.11 -25.41
C ASN A 821 -26.00 57.78 -26.20
N LEU A 822 -25.83 56.66 -25.50
CA LEU A 822 -25.74 55.29 -25.99
C LEU A 822 -24.50 55.06 -26.88
N ASP A 823 -23.38 55.68 -26.52
CA ASP A 823 -22.08 55.46 -27.19
C ASP A 823 -21.27 54.29 -26.61
N GLY A 824 -21.64 53.81 -25.41
CA GLY A 824 -21.01 52.68 -24.72
C GLY A 824 -20.01 53.05 -23.63
N VAL A 825 -19.89 54.33 -23.27
CA VAL A 825 -19.10 54.83 -22.12
C VAL A 825 -20.02 55.55 -21.14
N ILE A 826 -19.83 55.36 -19.84
CA ILE A 826 -20.69 55.99 -18.81
C ILE A 826 -20.51 57.52 -18.72
N ASP A 827 -21.62 58.22 -18.45
CA ASP A 827 -21.71 59.70 -18.46
C ASP A 827 -20.68 60.36 -17.53
N ASP A 828 -20.42 59.77 -16.35
CA ASP A 828 -19.46 60.27 -15.35
C ASP A 828 -18.01 60.30 -15.88
N CYS A 829 -17.65 59.42 -16.83
CA CYS A 829 -16.34 59.41 -17.48
C CYS A 829 -16.25 60.35 -18.68
N GLN A 830 -17.36 60.55 -19.38
CA GLN A 830 -17.47 61.55 -20.44
C GLN A 830 -17.32 62.95 -19.83
N MET A 831 -17.95 63.23 -18.68
CA MET A 831 -17.66 64.41 -17.83
C MET A 831 -16.24 64.37 -17.21
N GLY A 832 -15.75 63.18 -16.87
CA GLY A 832 -14.46 62.93 -16.22
C GLY A 832 -13.20 63.04 -17.09
N GLY A 833 -13.33 63.25 -18.41
CA GLY A 833 -12.21 63.44 -19.33
C GLY A 833 -11.68 62.15 -19.97
N HIS A 834 -12.30 61.77 -21.09
CA HIS A 834 -12.05 60.57 -21.90
C HIS A 834 -10.57 60.35 -22.31
N PRO A 835 -10.05 59.10 -22.40
CA PRO A 835 -8.60 58.80 -22.38
C PRO A 835 -7.80 59.12 -23.65
N GLY A 836 -8.33 59.95 -24.57
CA GLY A 836 -7.50 60.61 -25.58
C GLY A 836 -6.59 61.70 -24.98
N TYR A 837 -7.08 62.39 -23.93
CA TYR A 837 -6.34 63.45 -23.24
C TYR A 837 -6.74 63.55 -21.76
N ARG A 838 -6.41 62.54 -20.93
CA ARG A 838 -6.38 62.73 -19.47
C ARG A 838 -5.24 63.71 -19.12
N ILE A 839 -5.58 64.99 -19.11
CA ILE A 839 -4.70 66.09 -18.76
C ILE A 839 -4.43 66.06 -17.26
N ASP A 840 -3.16 65.86 -16.88
CA ASP A 840 -2.73 66.08 -15.50
C ASP A 840 -2.98 67.54 -15.09
N THR A 841 -3.73 67.71 -14.00
CA THR A 841 -4.05 68.99 -13.35
C THR A 841 -3.45 69.09 -11.94
N GLY A 842 -2.74 68.06 -11.47
CA GLY A 842 -2.22 67.88 -10.12
C GLY A 842 -0.94 68.66 -9.82
N TYR A 843 -1.04 69.99 -9.70
CA TYR A 843 0.12 70.83 -9.35
C TYR A 843 0.51 70.69 -7.86
N VAL A 844 1.30 69.67 -7.53
CA VAL A 844 1.87 69.43 -6.19
C VAL A 844 3.38 69.68 -6.22
N SER A 845 3.88 70.51 -5.30
CA SER A 845 5.30 70.87 -5.26
C SER A 845 6.08 70.10 -4.20
N ASP A 846 7.14 69.40 -4.58
CA ASP A 846 8.26 69.09 -3.68
C ASP A 846 9.55 68.73 -4.43
N ASN A 847 10.70 68.91 -3.77
CA ASN A 847 12.02 68.88 -4.43
C ASN A 847 12.60 67.46 -4.64
N TYR A 848 13.75 67.40 -5.33
CA TYR A 848 14.66 66.25 -5.52
C TYR A 848 14.31 65.32 -6.74
N GLY A 849 15.26 65.01 -7.67
CA GLY A 849 15.16 64.28 -8.97
C GLY A 849 16.32 63.29 -9.37
N PHE A 850 16.08 62.02 -9.75
CA PHE A 850 17.12 60.93 -9.74
C PHE A 850 18.50 61.16 -10.43
N GLY A 851 19.54 60.49 -9.91
CA GLY A 851 20.96 60.84 -10.15
C GLY A 851 21.72 60.04 -11.22
N GLY A 852 21.63 60.45 -12.49
CA GLY A 852 22.49 59.99 -13.58
C GLY A 852 23.56 61.02 -13.99
N GLY A 853 24.84 60.70 -13.88
CA GLY A 853 25.90 61.58 -14.40
C GLY A 853 25.99 61.52 -15.93
N GLY A 854 25.78 62.66 -16.61
CA GLY A 854 25.91 62.82 -18.07
C GLY A 854 24.59 63.12 -18.78
N ASP A 855 24.67 63.31 -20.09
CA ASP A 855 23.53 63.58 -20.98
C ASP A 855 22.47 62.46 -20.86
N THR A 856 21.24 62.86 -20.53
CA THR A 856 20.14 61.97 -20.13
C THR A 856 18.83 62.44 -20.77
N TRP A 857 17.96 61.53 -21.19
CA TRP A 857 16.67 61.84 -21.80
C TRP A 857 15.53 61.00 -21.21
N TRP A 858 14.32 61.54 -21.30
CA TRP A 858 13.06 60.84 -20.99
C TRP A 858 12.11 60.92 -22.18
N ALA A 859 11.19 59.96 -22.28
CA ALA A 859 10.09 60.00 -23.24
C ALA A 859 8.83 59.36 -22.65
N VAL A 860 7.66 59.85 -23.07
CA VAL A 860 6.35 59.30 -22.75
C VAL A 860 5.69 58.86 -24.06
N GLN A 861 5.16 57.64 -24.07
CA GLN A 861 4.45 57.04 -25.20
C GLN A 861 2.96 57.44 -25.19
N TYR A 862 2.45 57.76 -26.36
CA TYR A 862 1.06 58.11 -26.62
C TYR A 862 0.54 57.32 -27.83
N ASP A 863 -0.76 57.01 -27.85
CA ASP A 863 -1.45 56.49 -29.04
C ASP A 863 -2.38 57.58 -29.61
N VAL A 864 -2.58 57.60 -30.93
CA VAL A 864 -3.55 58.49 -31.58
C VAL A 864 -4.98 58.01 -31.26
N GLY A 865 -5.78 58.85 -30.61
CA GLY A 865 -7.21 58.60 -30.38
C GLY A 865 -8.10 58.86 -31.61
N PRO A 866 -9.42 58.63 -31.54
CA PRO A 866 -10.36 59.07 -32.56
C PRO A 866 -10.23 60.58 -32.83
N GLY A 867 -10.16 60.99 -34.10
CA GLY A 867 -9.99 62.40 -34.49
C GLY A 867 -8.57 63.00 -34.29
N GLY A 868 -7.79 62.49 -33.33
CA GLY A 868 -6.51 63.06 -32.88
C GLY A 868 -5.30 62.98 -33.83
N GLY A 869 -5.49 62.75 -35.15
CA GLY A 869 -4.40 62.49 -36.10
C GLY A 869 -3.47 63.66 -36.43
N MET A 870 -3.73 64.84 -35.87
CA MET A 870 -2.98 66.09 -36.08
C MET A 870 -2.64 66.72 -34.72
N ILE A 871 -1.39 67.16 -34.53
CA ILE A 871 -0.95 67.94 -33.36
C ILE A 871 -0.30 69.25 -33.81
N ASP A 872 -0.62 70.37 -33.14
CA ASP A 872 -0.05 71.69 -33.45
C ASP A 872 0.79 72.33 -32.32
N HIS A 873 0.77 71.77 -31.11
CA HIS A 873 1.61 72.22 -30.01
C HIS A 873 2.00 71.09 -29.04
N ILE A 874 3.06 71.34 -28.26
CA ILE A 874 3.42 70.56 -27.06
C ILE A 874 3.58 71.54 -25.88
N GLU A 875 3.04 71.20 -24.71
CA GLU A 875 3.37 71.88 -23.45
C GLU A 875 4.34 71.02 -22.63
N VAL A 876 5.41 71.62 -22.06
CA VAL A 876 6.30 70.93 -21.10
C VAL A 876 6.58 71.81 -19.89
N ALA A 877 6.40 71.28 -18.69
CA ALA A 877 6.84 71.92 -17.44
C ALA A 877 8.30 71.59 -17.16
N VAL A 878 9.13 72.61 -16.91
CA VAL A 878 10.59 72.46 -16.75
C VAL A 878 11.07 73.00 -15.41
N GLY A 879 11.79 72.17 -14.65
CA GLY A 879 12.35 72.46 -13.31
C GLY A 879 13.69 73.20 -13.30
N ASP A 880 14.37 73.23 -12.13
CA ASP A 880 15.64 73.95 -11.95
C ASP A 880 16.85 73.20 -12.55
N LEU A 881 17.22 73.61 -13.76
CA LEU A 881 18.34 73.07 -14.56
C LEU A 881 19.73 73.57 -14.13
N GLY A 882 19.81 74.52 -13.18
CA GLY A 882 21.06 75.16 -12.81
C GLY A 882 21.70 76.05 -13.89
N LEU A 883 22.88 76.59 -13.60
CA LEU A 883 23.54 77.57 -14.46
C LEU A 883 24.23 76.95 -15.69
N GLY A 884 23.49 76.88 -16.79
CA GLY A 884 24.02 76.53 -18.13
C GLY A 884 23.66 75.12 -18.62
N GLY A 885 22.67 74.46 -18.00
CA GLY A 885 22.03 73.30 -18.62
C GLY A 885 21.25 73.70 -19.88
N VAL A 886 21.15 72.79 -20.84
CA VAL A 886 20.41 72.97 -22.10
C VAL A 886 19.43 71.81 -22.24
N VAL A 887 18.19 72.11 -22.64
CA VAL A 887 17.15 71.08 -22.89
C VAL A 887 16.80 71.06 -24.37
N GLU A 888 16.77 69.88 -24.97
CA GLU A 888 16.12 69.63 -26.26
C GLU A 888 14.82 68.88 -26.02
N ILE A 889 13.70 69.37 -26.56
CA ILE A 889 12.37 68.78 -26.45
C ILE A 889 11.92 68.38 -27.86
N GLY A 890 11.20 67.28 -28.03
CA GLY A 890 10.71 66.88 -29.35
C GLY A 890 9.49 65.97 -29.38
N LEU A 891 8.78 66.06 -30.51
CA LEU A 891 7.81 65.07 -30.98
C LEU A 891 8.54 64.01 -31.78
N MET A 892 8.32 62.74 -31.47
CA MET A 892 9.02 61.59 -32.06
C MET A 892 8.00 60.61 -32.63
N ALA A 893 8.27 60.07 -33.81
CA ALA A 893 7.50 58.96 -34.36
C ALA A 893 8.05 57.62 -33.86
N ASP A 894 7.13 56.70 -33.56
CA ASP A 894 7.39 55.27 -33.52
C ASP A 894 7.33 54.74 -34.98
N PRO A 895 8.43 54.30 -35.60
CA PRO A 895 8.46 53.89 -37.01
C PRO A 895 7.94 52.48 -37.26
N ASN A 896 7.83 51.64 -36.22
CA ASN A 896 7.59 50.21 -36.33
C ASN A 896 6.31 49.73 -35.59
N GLN A 897 5.83 50.55 -34.65
CA GLN A 897 4.64 50.38 -33.80
C GLN A 897 4.77 49.32 -32.67
N ASP A 898 5.98 49.02 -32.22
CA ASP A 898 6.27 48.18 -31.04
C ASP A 898 6.19 48.93 -29.70
N ARG A 899 5.94 50.24 -29.71
CA ARG A 899 5.87 51.12 -28.53
C ARG A 899 7.18 51.22 -27.72
N SER A 900 8.32 50.87 -28.31
CA SER A 900 9.65 51.09 -27.75
C SER A 900 10.24 52.45 -28.18
N PRO A 901 10.94 53.17 -27.29
CA PRO A 901 11.68 54.38 -27.67
C PRO A 901 13.03 54.07 -28.33
N ASP A 902 13.45 52.81 -28.44
CA ASP A 902 14.81 52.45 -28.90
C ASP A 902 15.07 52.75 -30.39
N ASP A 903 14.03 52.87 -31.23
CA ASP A 903 14.16 53.29 -32.64
C ASP A 903 13.41 54.60 -32.98
N MET A 904 12.88 55.33 -31.99
CA MET A 904 12.05 56.51 -32.21
C MET A 904 12.78 57.62 -32.98
N ILE A 905 12.10 58.24 -33.95
CA ILE A 905 12.70 59.21 -34.87
C ILE A 905 12.08 60.60 -34.65
N PRO A 906 12.88 61.67 -34.45
CA PRO A 906 12.34 63.02 -34.23
C PRO A 906 11.59 63.55 -35.46
N LEU A 907 10.29 63.79 -35.29
CA LEU A 907 9.46 64.54 -36.24
C LEU A 907 9.75 66.06 -36.11
N ARG A 908 9.95 66.53 -34.87
CA ARG A 908 10.22 67.94 -34.56
C ARG A 908 10.99 68.05 -33.25
N THR A 909 12.12 68.78 -33.21
CA THR A 909 12.77 69.16 -31.95
C THR A 909 12.95 70.67 -31.80
N ILE A 910 13.06 71.15 -30.56
CA ILE A 910 13.23 72.53 -30.13
C ILE A 910 14.25 72.55 -28.99
N THR A 911 15.22 73.47 -29.02
CA THR A 911 16.27 73.59 -27.99
C THR A 911 16.12 74.86 -27.16
N LEU A 912 16.31 74.75 -25.84
CA LEU A 912 16.08 75.81 -24.85
C LEU A 912 17.36 76.14 -24.06
N GLU A 913 17.72 77.42 -24.00
CA GLU A 913 18.74 77.96 -23.09
C GLU A 913 18.04 78.76 -21.95
N PRO A 914 18.04 78.29 -20.69
CA PRO A 914 17.34 78.95 -19.58
C PRO A 914 17.90 80.33 -19.22
N ALA A 915 17.02 81.35 -19.19
CA ALA A 915 17.42 82.76 -19.13
C ALA A 915 17.40 83.39 -17.71
N GLY A 916 18.12 82.83 -16.72
CA GLY A 916 18.26 83.51 -15.43
C GLY A 916 19.06 82.76 -14.34
N PRO A 917 19.58 83.48 -13.32
CA PRO A 917 20.30 82.88 -12.20
C PRO A 917 19.37 82.62 -10.99
N ASN A 918 18.64 81.50 -11.03
CA ASN A 918 17.96 81.00 -9.83
C ASN A 918 18.97 80.28 -8.90
N GLN A 919 18.61 80.11 -7.63
CA GLN A 919 19.39 79.33 -6.66
C GLN A 919 18.55 78.14 -6.18
N PRO A 920 19.17 76.99 -5.84
CA PRO A 920 18.43 75.75 -5.61
C PRO A 920 17.34 75.87 -4.54
N GLY A 921 16.13 75.39 -4.88
CA GLY A 921 15.08 75.02 -3.93
C GLY A 921 13.99 76.04 -3.61
N GLN A 922 13.84 77.16 -4.35
CA GLN A 922 12.66 78.06 -4.23
C GLN A 922 12.20 78.67 -5.57
N GLY A 923 11.88 77.83 -6.54
CA GLY A 923 11.12 78.20 -7.74
C GLY A 923 10.39 76.97 -8.29
N ALA A 924 9.08 77.08 -8.49
CA ALA A 924 8.26 76.00 -9.05
C ALA A 924 8.41 75.94 -10.59
N PRO A 925 8.23 74.77 -11.22
CA PRO A 925 8.45 74.59 -12.65
C PRO A 925 7.47 75.41 -13.49
N VAL A 926 7.96 75.91 -14.63
CA VAL A 926 7.18 76.74 -15.55
C VAL A 926 6.71 75.88 -16.73
N LEU A 927 5.41 75.62 -16.79
CA LEU A 927 4.76 75.07 -17.98
C LEU A 927 5.00 76.01 -19.16
N THR A 928 5.66 75.50 -20.20
CA THR A 928 6.00 76.25 -21.40
C THR A 928 5.38 75.55 -22.60
N ARG A 929 4.50 76.26 -23.32
CA ARG A 929 3.88 75.78 -24.56
C ARG A 929 4.76 76.10 -25.76
N PHE A 930 4.82 75.16 -26.70
CA PHE A 930 5.66 75.17 -27.90
C PHE A 930 4.81 74.84 -29.13
N ASP A 931 4.32 75.89 -29.79
CA ASP A 931 3.52 75.79 -31.01
C ASP A 931 4.39 75.52 -32.25
N PHE A 932 3.84 74.77 -33.20
CA PHE A 932 4.45 74.47 -34.49
C PHE A 932 3.39 74.35 -35.61
N ASP A 933 3.83 74.36 -36.87
CA ASP A 933 2.92 74.09 -38.00
C ASP A 933 2.33 72.66 -37.82
N PRO A 934 0.99 72.46 -37.91
CA PRO A 934 0.36 71.18 -37.57
C PRO A 934 0.98 69.96 -38.26
N ILE A 935 1.28 68.93 -37.46
CA ILE A 935 1.95 67.69 -37.88
C ILE A 935 0.94 66.55 -37.90
N GLU A 936 0.82 65.88 -39.04
CA GLU A 936 0.08 64.62 -39.19
C GLU A 936 0.92 63.48 -38.58
N ILE A 937 0.42 62.87 -37.51
CA ILE A 937 1.14 61.83 -36.74
C ILE A 937 0.71 60.41 -37.10
N GLY A 938 -0.54 60.22 -37.54
CA GLY A 938 -1.04 58.94 -38.03
C GLY A 938 -2.56 58.80 -37.88
N PRO A 939 -3.14 57.68 -38.38
CA PRO A 939 -4.51 57.28 -38.02
C PRO A 939 -4.60 56.81 -36.57
N THR A 940 -5.83 56.74 -36.04
CA THR A 940 -6.14 56.18 -34.71
C THR A 940 -5.48 54.83 -34.48
N GLY A 941 -4.92 54.63 -33.28
CA GLY A 941 -4.09 53.47 -32.91
C GLY A 941 -2.59 53.60 -33.24
N THR A 942 -2.15 54.67 -33.91
CA THR A 942 -0.73 54.93 -34.16
C THR A 942 -0.02 55.35 -32.88
N SER A 943 1.07 54.67 -32.53
CA SER A 943 1.96 55.09 -31.44
C SER A 943 2.88 56.25 -31.85
N PHE A 944 3.20 57.11 -30.89
CA PHE A 944 4.22 58.16 -30.99
C PHE A 944 4.76 58.50 -29.60
N PHE A 945 5.79 59.35 -29.52
CA PHE A 945 6.34 59.81 -28.24
C PHE A 945 6.49 61.33 -28.18
N VAL A 946 6.38 61.87 -26.97
CA VAL A 946 6.92 63.19 -26.63
C VAL A 946 8.13 62.97 -25.72
N ALA A 947 9.27 63.57 -26.06
CA ALA A 947 10.55 63.30 -25.43
C ALA A 947 11.33 64.58 -25.10
N ALA A 948 12.19 64.52 -24.09
CA ALA A 948 13.09 65.60 -23.74
C ALA A 948 14.45 65.10 -23.21
N HIS A 949 15.51 65.78 -23.63
CA HIS A 949 16.91 65.50 -23.37
C HIS A 949 17.57 66.67 -22.65
N VAL A 950 18.31 66.40 -21.58
CA VAL A 950 18.97 67.41 -20.74
C VAL A 950 20.49 67.19 -20.73
N ALA A 951 21.23 68.19 -21.20
CA ALA A 951 22.68 68.23 -21.14
C ALA A 951 23.16 69.07 -19.94
N MET A 952 23.97 68.48 -19.05
CA MET A 952 24.44 69.10 -17.79
C MET A 952 25.97 69.15 -17.67
N VAL A 953 26.49 70.18 -17.00
CA VAL A 953 27.92 70.57 -17.09
C VAL A 953 28.78 70.16 -15.87
N GLU A 954 28.24 70.12 -14.65
CA GLU A 954 28.96 69.73 -13.41
C GLU A 954 28.01 68.99 -12.44
N PRO A 955 28.46 68.03 -11.61
CA PRO A 955 27.58 67.10 -10.90
C PRO A 955 27.29 67.49 -9.44
N LEU A 956 26.09 68.04 -9.18
CA LEU A 956 25.45 68.02 -7.85
C LEU A 956 23.96 67.70 -8.03
N LEU A 957 23.54 66.54 -7.53
CA LEU A 957 22.25 65.89 -7.84
C LEU A 957 21.38 65.75 -6.57
N PRO A 958 20.21 66.39 -6.49
CA PRO A 958 19.13 66.08 -5.54
C PRO A 958 18.15 65.05 -6.16
N THR A 959 17.57 64.03 -5.48
CA THR A 959 16.87 62.80 -6.02
C THR A 959 15.39 62.45 -5.60
N VAL A 960 14.41 62.19 -6.52
CA VAL A 960 13.01 61.60 -6.39
C VAL A 960 12.19 61.66 -7.76
N ALA A 961 10.92 61.22 -7.97
CA ALA A 961 10.18 61.07 -9.31
C ALA A 961 8.80 60.29 -9.36
N ASP A 962 7.63 60.92 -9.71
CA ASP A 962 6.14 60.75 -9.44
C ASP A 962 5.35 59.46 -8.98
N THR A 963 4.03 59.59 -8.68
CA THR A 963 3.09 58.67 -7.95
C THR A 963 1.65 58.50 -8.52
N ILE A 964 1.23 59.12 -9.63
CA ILE A 964 -0.01 58.73 -10.35
C ILE A 964 0.35 57.81 -11.54
N VAL A 965 -0.49 56.80 -11.81
CA VAL A 965 -0.14 55.63 -12.61
C VAL A 965 -0.11 55.92 -14.12
N PHE A 966 1.07 55.81 -14.72
CA PHE A 966 1.29 55.70 -16.17
C PHE A 966 2.08 54.42 -16.46
N GLU A 967 1.43 53.26 -16.28
CA GLU A 967 2.06 51.95 -16.44
C GLU A 967 2.54 51.69 -17.87
N GLY A 968 3.72 51.07 -17.98
CA GLY A 968 4.40 50.70 -19.23
C GLY A 968 4.92 51.85 -20.10
N ARG A 969 4.24 53.00 -20.14
CA ARG A 969 4.37 54.04 -21.17
C ARG A 969 5.45 55.10 -20.96
N SER A 970 6.10 55.13 -19.80
CA SER A 970 7.17 56.11 -19.48
C SER A 970 8.56 55.48 -19.49
N PHE A 971 9.48 56.12 -20.22
CA PHE A 971 10.82 55.60 -20.50
C PHE A 971 11.92 56.61 -20.18
N MET A 972 13.07 56.10 -19.76
CA MET A 972 14.28 56.91 -19.55
C MET A 972 15.49 56.23 -20.20
N GLY A 973 16.46 57.02 -20.66
CA GLY A 973 17.66 56.48 -21.26
C GLY A 973 18.84 57.44 -21.33
N ARG A 974 19.91 56.97 -21.98
CA ARG A 974 21.16 57.72 -22.19
C ARG A 974 21.47 57.91 -23.67
N GLY A 975 21.87 59.12 -24.01
CA GLY A 975 22.13 59.57 -25.38
C GLY A 975 22.50 61.05 -25.38
N GLY A 976 23.31 61.49 -26.35
CA GLY A 976 23.80 62.88 -26.43
C GLY A 976 22.87 63.86 -27.17
N SER A 977 21.74 63.35 -27.67
CA SER A 977 20.62 64.11 -28.24
C SER A 977 19.40 63.18 -28.34
N LEU A 978 18.22 63.71 -28.65
CA LEU A 978 17.01 62.89 -28.88
C LEU A 978 17.11 61.94 -30.09
N GLY A 979 18.16 62.03 -30.92
CA GLY A 979 18.38 61.18 -32.10
C GLY A 979 19.62 60.26 -32.03
N ASP A 980 20.22 60.07 -30.84
CA ASP A 980 21.40 59.19 -30.65
C ASP A 980 21.29 58.44 -29.31
N ILE A 981 20.30 57.54 -29.26
CA ILE A 981 19.90 56.74 -28.11
C ILE A 981 20.74 55.46 -28.04
N THR A 982 21.21 55.08 -26.84
CA THR A 982 22.15 53.95 -26.68
C THR A 982 21.77 52.93 -25.61
N ALA A 983 20.79 53.25 -24.77
CA ALA A 983 20.08 52.33 -23.88
C ALA A 983 18.83 53.04 -23.34
N SER A 984 17.68 52.37 -23.40
CA SER A 984 16.47 52.72 -22.66
C SER A 984 16.17 51.68 -21.58
N TYR A 985 15.24 52.01 -20.68
CA TYR A 985 14.61 51.07 -19.75
C TYR A 985 13.19 51.60 -19.44
N SER A 986 12.19 50.72 -19.55
CA SER A 986 10.84 51.00 -19.02
C SER A 986 10.88 50.97 -17.49
N LEU A 987 10.12 51.85 -16.85
CA LEU A 987 10.11 52.03 -15.40
C LEU A 987 8.99 51.24 -14.68
N GLY A 988 8.44 50.21 -15.34
CA GLY A 988 7.24 49.45 -14.97
C GLY A 988 6.99 49.29 -13.47
N GLY A 989 5.86 49.84 -13.00
CA GLY A 989 5.32 49.70 -11.65
C GLY A 989 6.06 50.43 -10.50
N LEU A 990 7.26 50.97 -10.71
CA LEU A 990 8.11 51.46 -9.62
C LEU A 990 8.08 53.00 -9.45
N GLY A 991 6.97 53.55 -8.93
CA GLY A 991 6.76 55.00 -8.69
C GLY A 991 7.49 55.60 -7.47
N VAL A 992 7.83 56.91 -7.50
CA VAL A 992 8.71 57.59 -6.52
C VAL A 992 8.63 59.17 -6.32
N ALA A 993 7.56 59.94 -6.68
CA ALA A 993 7.31 61.39 -6.29
C ALA A 993 7.85 62.62 -7.14
N GLY A 994 7.11 63.45 -7.91
CA GLY A 994 7.58 64.81 -8.37
C GLY A 994 7.46 65.28 -9.86
N GLU A 995 8.05 66.45 -10.17
CA GLU A 995 7.40 67.56 -10.92
C GLU A 995 7.66 67.76 -12.46
N TRP A 996 7.22 66.90 -13.39
CA TRP A 996 7.32 67.19 -14.86
C TRP A 996 6.08 66.75 -15.68
N ILE A 997 5.39 67.71 -16.31
CA ILE A 997 4.16 67.50 -17.11
C ILE A 997 4.46 67.66 -18.61
N MET A 998 3.89 66.80 -19.45
CA MET A 998 3.86 66.91 -20.92
C MET A 998 2.43 66.80 -21.47
N ARG A 999 2.06 67.68 -22.41
CA ARG A 999 0.75 67.69 -23.10
C ARG A 999 0.91 68.04 -24.57
N ALA A 1000 -0.13 67.78 -25.37
CA ALA A 1000 -0.25 68.20 -26.76
C ALA A 1000 -1.73 68.41 -27.12
N GLY A 1001 -2.02 68.93 -28.31
CA GLY A 1001 -3.41 69.07 -28.79
C GLY A 1001 -3.56 69.87 -30.08
N LEU A 1002 -4.76 70.42 -30.25
CA LEU A 1002 -5.18 71.32 -31.34
C LEU A 1002 -5.98 72.48 -30.72
N GLU A 1003 -5.72 73.74 -31.11
CA GLU A 1003 -6.34 74.91 -30.47
C GLU A 1003 -7.68 75.31 -31.12
N GLY A 1004 -8.81 74.88 -30.54
CA GLY A 1004 -10.14 75.23 -31.05
C GLY A 1004 -11.34 74.91 -30.14
N ASP A 1005 -11.37 73.73 -29.52
CA ASP A 1005 -12.56 73.23 -28.81
C ASP A 1005 -12.46 73.37 -27.27
N PRO A 1006 -13.49 73.90 -26.59
CA PRO A 1006 -13.64 73.77 -25.14
C PRO A 1006 -14.10 72.34 -24.76
N PRO A 1007 -13.96 71.91 -23.47
CA PRO A 1007 -14.51 70.63 -23.03
C PRO A 1007 -16.02 70.57 -23.29
N LEU A 1008 -16.49 69.46 -23.84
CA LEU A 1008 -17.66 69.43 -24.74
C LEU A 1008 -19.00 69.10 -24.07
N TYR A 1009 -19.07 69.05 -22.74
CA TYR A 1009 -20.00 68.16 -22.03
C TYR A 1009 -20.62 68.66 -20.69
N ASP A 1010 -20.56 69.96 -20.37
CA ASP A 1010 -21.44 70.61 -19.35
C ASP A 1010 -21.39 72.13 -19.57
N CYS A 1011 -22.33 72.65 -20.37
CA CYS A 1011 -22.33 74.04 -20.79
C CYS A 1011 -23.12 74.98 -19.87
N ASN A 1012 -23.99 74.44 -19.00
CA ASN A 1012 -24.79 75.21 -18.04
C ASN A 1012 -24.32 75.06 -16.57
N GLU A 1013 -23.18 74.42 -16.35
CA GLU A 1013 -22.50 74.17 -15.06
C GLU A 1013 -23.39 73.38 -14.08
N ASN A 1014 -24.18 72.42 -14.58
CA ASN A 1014 -25.16 71.65 -13.79
C ASN A 1014 -24.67 70.27 -13.32
N LEU A 1015 -23.57 69.75 -13.89
CA LEU A 1015 -23.02 68.40 -13.69
C LEU A 1015 -23.92 67.27 -14.25
N GLN A 1016 -24.46 67.46 -15.45
CA GLN A 1016 -24.94 66.42 -16.37
C GLN A 1016 -24.52 66.81 -17.80
N LEU A 1017 -24.43 65.83 -18.72
CA LEU A 1017 -24.08 66.12 -20.11
C LEU A 1017 -25.18 66.92 -20.81
N ASP A 1018 -24.78 67.89 -21.63
CA ASP A 1018 -25.66 68.72 -22.48
C ASP A 1018 -26.71 67.89 -23.25
N GLU A 1019 -26.32 66.71 -23.74
CA GLU A 1019 -27.19 65.80 -24.48
C GLU A 1019 -28.14 64.98 -23.59
N CYS A 1020 -27.73 64.61 -22.36
CA CYS A 1020 -28.65 64.07 -21.35
C CYS A 1020 -29.72 65.11 -21.00
N ASP A 1021 -29.29 66.37 -20.86
CA ASP A 1021 -30.14 67.51 -20.48
C ASP A 1021 -31.22 67.77 -21.56
N ILE A 1022 -30.87 67.61 -22.84
CA ILE A 1022 -31.81 67.60 -23.98
C ILE A 1022 -32.70 66.35 -23.96
N ALA A 1023 -32.14 65.15 -23.78
CA ALA A 1023 -32.87 63.88 -23.83
C ALA A 1023 -33.92 63.75 -22.70
N ALA A 1024 -33.59 64.23 -21.51
CA ALA A 1024 -34.50 64.35 -20.36
C ALA A 1024 -35.53 65.49 -20.53
N GLY A 1025 -35.29 66.42 -21.46
CA GLY A 1025 -36.11 67.62 -21.68
C GLY A 1025 -36.00 68.65 -20.55
N ILE A 1026 -34.83 68.70 -19.90
CA ILE A 1026 -34.45 69.72 -18.91
C ILE A 1026 -34.04 70.99 -19.69
N SER A 1027 -33.11 70.82 -20.63
CA SER A 1027 -32.73 71.80 -21.65
C SER A 1027 -33.55 71.64 -22.93
N GLN A 1028 -33.51 72.66 -23.79
CA GLN A 1028 -34.16 72.66 -25.11
C GLN A 1028 -33.10 72.75 -26.20
N ASP A 1029 -33.19 71.84 -27.16
CA ASP A 1029 -32.62 71.96 -28.51
C ASP A 1029 -33.80 72.25 -29.45
N GLY A 1030 -33.89 73.51 -29.89
CA GLY A 1030 -35.04 74.06 -30.60
C GLY A 1030 -34.98 73.93 -32.12
N ASP A 1031 -33.78 73.80 -32.70
CA ASP A 1031 -33.55 73.69 -34.15
C ASP A 1031 -33.03 72.31 -34.62
N LEU A 1032 -32.60 71.46 -33.66
CA LEU A 1032 -32.14 70.07 -33.80
C LEU A 1032 -30.71 69.95 -34.37
N ASP A 1033 -29.82 70.84 -33.93
CA ASP A 1033 -28.37 70.82 -34.15
C ASP A 1033 -27.62 69.82 -33.24
N GLY A 1034 -28.16 69.53 -32.05
CA GLY A 1034 -27.54 68.68 -31.03
C GLY A 1034 -26.87 69.42 -29.87
N ARG A 1035 -27.05 70.75 -29.75
CA ARG A 1035 -26.60 71.58 -28.62
C ARG A 1035 -27.78 72.24 -27.90
N PRO A 1036 -27.68 72.54 -26.59
CA PRO A 1036 -28.70 73.31 -25.90
C PRO A 1036 -28.81 74.75 -26.42
N ASP A 1037 -30.03 75.23 -26.69
CA ASP A 1037 -30.36 76.61 -27.10
C ASP A 1037 -29.72 77.67 -26.20
N GLU A 1038 -29.52 77.38 -24.91
CA GLU A 1038 -28.94 78.31 -23.94
C GLU A 1038 -27.41 78.41 -23.97
N CYS A 1039 -26.76 77.52 -24.72
CA CYS A 1039 -25.31 77.44 -24.90
C CYS A 1039 -24.84 77.84 -26.31
N GLU A 1040 -25.79 78.15 -27.21
CA GLU A 1040 -25.57 78.84 -28.47
C GLU A 1040 -25.04 80.30 -28.26
N PRO A 1041 -24.12 80.78 -29.12
CA PRO A 1041 -23.50 82.10 -28.94
C PRO A 1041 -24.44 83.26 -29.32
N ILE A 1042 -25.07 83.85 -28.29
CA ILE A 1042 -25.99 85.01 -28.32
C ILE A 1042 -25.72 86.00 -29.48
N CYS A 1043 -26.71 86.16 -30.36
CA CYS A 1043 -26.77 87.15 -31.44
C CYS A 1043 -26.38 88.59 -31.00
N PRO A 1044 -25.19 89.12 -31.34
CA PRO A 1044 -24.72 90.41 -30.81
C PRO A 1044 -25.47 91.65 -31.34
N ALA A 1045 -26.33 91.44 -32.34
CA ALA A 1045 -27.15 92.46 -33.00
C ALA A 1045 -28.62 92.44 -32.57
N ASP A 1046 -29.06 91.45 -31.77
CA ASP A 1046 -30.35 91.47 -31.09
C ASP A 1046 -30.21 92.32 -29.81
N TYR A 1047 -31.02 93.38 -29.70
CA TYR A 1047 -30.91 94.38 -28.63
C TYR A 1047 -32.15 94.50 -27.76
N ASP A 1048 -33.30 93.93 -28.13
CA ASP A 1048 -34.38 93.64 -27.17
C ASP A 1048 -34.44 92.19 -26.66
N GLY A 1049 -33.66 91.27 -27.26
CA GLY A 1049 -33.52 89.89 -26.80
C GLY A 1049 -34.74 89.03 -27.12
N ASP A 1050 -35.32 89.20 -28.31
CA ASP A 1050 -36.51 88.45 -28.77
C ASP A 1050 -36.20 87.32 -29.76
N GLY A 1051 -34.92 87.12 -30.09
CA GLY A 1051 -34.40 86.10 -31.00
C GLY A 1051 -34.37 86.55 -32.45
N ILE A 1052 -34.73 87.80 -32.78
CA ILE A 1052 -34.86 88.25 -34.17
C ILE A 1052 -34.24 89.65 -34.36
N VAL A 1053 -33.06 89.70 -34.98
CA VAL A 1053 -32.38 90.96 -35.36
C VAL A 1053 -33.26 91.75 -36.35
N SER A 1054 -33.96 92.77 -35.83
CA SER A 1054 -35.11 93.36 -36.51
C SER A 1054 -35.04 94.89 -36.68
N GLY A 1055 -36.18 95.45 -37.10
CA GLY A 1055 -36.40 96.90 -37.13
C GLY A 1055 -36.55 97.54 -35.74
N SER A 1056 -36.71 96.74 -34.66
CA SER A 1056 -36.63 97.23 -33.28
C SER A 1056 -35.19 97.51 -32.90
N ASP A 1057 -34.34 96.50 -33.13
CA ASP A 1057 -32.93 96.43 -32.78
C ASP A 1057 -32.10 97.42 -33.56
N LEU A 1058 -32.38 97.58 -34.86
CA LEU A 1058 -31.81 98.66 -35.66
C LEU A 1058 -32.20 100.04 -35.10
N GLY A 1059 -33.40 100.16 -34.53
CA GLY A 1059 -33.86 101.35 -33.83
C GLY A 1059 -33.01 101.65 -32.58
N GLN A 1060 -32.57 100.61 -31.87
CA GLN A 1060 -31.69 100.72 -30.70
C GLN A 1060 -30.23 101.01 -31.10
N PHE A 1061 -29.68 100.22 -32.03
CA PHE A 1061 -28.35 100.36 -32.62
C PHE A 1061 -28.08 101.78 -33.15
N LEU A 1062 -29.03 102.36 -33.88
CA LEU A 1062 -28.92 103.74 -34.40
C LEU A 1062 -28.96 104.84 -33.31
N LEU A 1063 -29.31 104.53 -32.06
CA LEU A 1063 -29.14 105.46 -30.94
C LEU A 1063 -27.67 105.55 -30.48
N ALA A 1064 -26.86 104.52 -30.74
CA ALA A 1064 -25.42 104.50 -30.47
C ALA A 1064 -24.58 105.10 -31.63
N TRP A 1065 -25.22 105.47 -32.75
CA TRP A 1065 -24.53 105.90 -33.97
C TRP A 1065 -23.51 107.03 -33.76
N ASN A 1066 -22.29 106.84 -34.31
CA ASN A 1066 -21.16 107.76 -34.17
C ASN A 1066 -20.82 108.07 -32.69
N GLN A 1067 -20.94 107.07 -31.82
CA GLN A 1067 -20.46 107.08 -30.44
C GLN A 1067 -19.56 105.86 -30.20
N SER A 1068 -18.70 105.92 -29.19
CA SER A 1068 -17.95 104.75 -28.71
C SER A 1068 -18.84 103.95 -27.74
N ASN A 1069 -19.51 102.91 -28.24
CA ASN A 1069 -20.35 102.03 -27.43
C ASN A 1069 -20.03 100.57 -27.74
N ALA A 1070 -19.34 99.88 -26.83
CA ALA A 1070 -18.76 98.55 -27.07
C ALA A 1070 -19.78 97.48 -27.47
N SER A 1071 -21.05 97.57 -27.04
CA SER A 1071 -22.09 96.62 -27.43
C SER A 1071 -22.73 96.89 -28.81
N ALA A 1072 -22.42 98.01 -29.46
CA ALA A 1072 -22.84 98.32 -30.84
C ALA A 1072 -21.65 98.52 -31.81
N ASP A 1073 -20.43 98.35 -31.30
CA ASP A 1073 -19.16 98.37 -32.02
C ASP A 1073 -18.86 96.95 -32.51
N LEU A 1074 -19.74 96.46 -33.40
CA LEU A 1074 -19.79 95.05 -33.84
C LEU A 1074 -18.54 94.60 -34.62
N ASN A 1075 -17.71 95.54 -35.09
CA ASN A 1075 -16.40 95.25 -35.68
C ASN A 1075 -15.21 95.49 -34.74
N GLY A 1076 -15.42 96.19 -33.62
CA GLY A 1076 -14.41 96.44 -32.58
C GLY A 1076 -13.38 97.52 -32.89
N ASP A 1077 -13.64 98.45 -33.83
CA ASP A 1077 -12.71 99.55 -34.15
C ASP A 1077 -12.81 100.77 -33.19
N GLY A 1078 -13.86 100.80 -32.35
CA GLY A 1078 -14.08 101.82 -31.32
C GLY A 1078 -15.19 102.83 -31.63
N LEU A 1079 -15.83 102.78 -32.81
CA LEU A 1079 -16.81 103.77 -33.25
C LEU A 1079 -17.95 103.14 -34.08
N VAL A 1080 -19.17 103.15 -33.54
CA VAL A 1080 -20.39 102.65 -34.23
C VAL A 1080 -20.65 103.42 -35.53
N ASP A 1081 -20.40 102.78 -36.67
CA ASP A 1081 -20.23 103.38 -37.98
C ASP A 1081 -20.92 102.57 -39.12
N GLY A 1082 -20.81 103.04 -40.38
CA GLY A 1082 -21.29 102.32 -41.56
C GLY A 1082 -20.73 100.91 -41.76
N GLN A 1083 -19.62 100.57 -41.11
CA GLN A 1083 -19.03 99.24 -41.10
C GLN A 1083 -19.79 98.30 -40.15
N ASP A 1084 -20.06 98.72 -38.91
CA ASP A 1084 -20.88 97.95 -37.95
C ASP A 1084 -22.29 97.74 -38.47
N PHE A 1085 -22.88 98.73 -39.14
CA PHE A 1085 -24.18 98.54 -39.78
C PHE A 1085 -24.12 97.54 -40.95
N GLY A 1086 -22.94 97.36 -41.55
CA GLY A 1086 -22.68 96.28 -42.50
C GLY A 1086 -22.77 94.91 -41.84
N VAL A 1087 -22.15 94.74 -40.66
CA VAL A 1087 -22.21 93.50 -39.85
C VAL A 1087 -23.63 93.24 -39.37
N PHE A 1088 -24.28 94.24 -38.77
CA PHE A 1088 -25.67 94.21 -38.32
C PHE A 1088 -26.63 93.74 -39.43
N LEU A 1089 -26.46 94.23 -40.66
CA LEU A 1089 -27.29 93.85 -41.81
C LEU A 1089 -27.00 92.45 -42.36
N VAL A 1090 -25.85 91.85 -42.07
CA VAL A 1090 -25.57 90.44 -42.38
C VAL A 1090 -26.34 89.53 -41.42
N MET A 1091 -26.47 89.94 -40.16
CA MET A 1091 -27.22 89.24 -39.11
C MET A 1091 -28.74 89.47 -39.19
N TRP A 1092 -29.27 90.14 -40.22
CA TRP A 1092 -30.69 90.50 -40.28
C TRP A 1092 -31.62 89.31 -40.59
N GLY A 1093 -32.25 88.78 -39.56
CA GLY A 1093 -33.16 87.65 -39.62
C GLY A 1093 -33.61 87.21 -38.23
N PRO A 1094 -34.28 86.06 -38.10
CA PRO A 1094 -34.14 85.30 -36.87
C PRO A 1094 -32.66 84.97 -36.66
N CYS A 1095 -32.30 84.84 -35.38
CA CYS A 1095 -31.42 83.77 -34.95
C CYS A 1095 -32.27 82.50 -35.13
#